data_AF-A0A9W9MDX2-F1
#
_entry.id   AF-A0A9W9MDX2-F1
#
_cell.length_a   1.000
_cell.length_b   1.000
_cell.length_c   1.000
_cell.angle_alpha   90.00
_cell.angle_beta   90.00
_cell.angle_gamma   90.00
#
_symmetry.space_group_name_H-M   'P 1'
#
loop_
_entity.id
_entity.type
_entity.pdbx_description
1 polymer ?
#
loop_
_entity_poly.entity_id
_entity_poly.type
_entity_poly.pdbx_seq_one_letter_code
_entity_poly.pdbx_strand_id
1 'polypeptide(L)'
;MTVTDVSNGSATNGHGVAIIDPQVATAPSAPEKLAHLQKEIESHSQAYSNGDGDARLKLLETARSLVQAMETPQETMLRYCWAQPTAFAGIETCIDLGIFFILAQTDKPKTVAELAATTGAEPELLGRIMKHLATMGVFVETGMDEYGRNGLTTTLAIKRYNDAWPCINGCTLPAINALPAWLKKNDYRSPTEGTDCPFTLGFKTDYHFFEFLNGKNPDYPELGAQFNNLMSAYHQGRPSWMDGNFYPVESLIEGAKTGEEDVFIVDVGGNKGHDLEEFISKWPNTPGKLILQDQPHVLKDIESLNAAIKPMDHDFYQEQPIKGARVYFLHSILHDWNDETCQKILSQLVAAMTPGYSKLLINENVIPNTGAHWQATSLDLIMMVDLAAKERTEQQWHQVIEPVGLKITKIWTPLDSAESLIECDFKYTTPVLAVQQSKLQGTALLTSKVYHYLASPQDMKARALTLLALREQEGIPGRPLIIWEPAPLSCKPENLAACLETVALVDVFTPNHLELTAFFENSPVASSNRSEIERLGSRFLTSGVGPEGKGAVVIRAGENGCFVQSHNITSQWLPPFYTADMGEEQSKVVDPTGAGNAFLGGYAIGHLQRMGNILEAACYGSVAASFALEQVGMPEKSNEGYEELWNGASVSRRLHQFMARQELLQ
;
A
#
# COMPACT_ATOMS: atom_id res chain seq x y z
N MET A 1 -31.69 5.08 57.59
CA MET A 1 -30.95 4.55 56.44
C MET A 1 -29.83 5.54 56.16
N THR A 2 -28.60 5.13 56.44
CA THR A 2 -27.38 5.89 56.20
C THR A 2 -27.21 6.11 54.70
N VAL A 3 -27.00 7.37 54.31
CA VAL A 3 -26.69 7.81 52.94
C VAL A 3 -25.25 7.38 52.66
N THR A 4 -25.04 6.15 52.20
CA THR A 4 -23.69 5.64 51.87
C THR A 4 -23.60 4.98 50.50
N ASP A 5 -24.68 4.91 49.73
CA ASP A 5 -24.67 4.41 48.35
C ASP A 5 -25.28 5.46 47.43
N VAL A 6 -24.52 6.52 47.14
CA VAL A 6 -24.80 7.34 45.94
C VAL A 6 -24.32 6.49 44.77
N SER A 7 -25.23 5.79 44.11
CA SER A 7 -24.88 5.07 42.89
C SER A 7 -24.50 6.11 41.84
N ASN A 8 -23.31 6.02 41.23
CA ASN A 8 -22.88 6.88 40.13
C ASN A 8 -23.66 6.57 38.83
N GLY A 9 -24.99 6.71 38.88
CA GLY A 9 -25.92 6.50 37.76
C GLY A 9 -26.31 5.04 37.48
N SER A 10 -25.88 4.07 38.29
CA SER A 10 -26.14 2.63 38.05
C SER A 10 -27.43 2.10 38.70
N ALA A 11 -28.07 2.85 39.60
CA ALA A 11 -29.32 2.44 40.21
C ALA A 11 -30.50 2.62 39.24
N THR A 12 -31.38 1.62 39.20
CA THR A 12 -32.68 1.72 38.53
C THR A 12 -33.79 1.78 39.56
N ASN A 13 -34.90 2.45 39.24
CA ASN A 13 -36.07 2.57 40.13
C ASN A 13 -36.88 1.26 40.31
N GLY A 14 -36.27 0.10 40.06
CA GLY A 14 -36.96 -1.21 40.05
C GLY A 14 -37.81 -1.47 38.79
N HIS A 15 -37.96 -0.49 37.89
CA HIS A 15 -38.64 -0.64 36.59
C HIS A 15 -37.67 -0.51 35.40
N GLY A 16 -36.36 -0.63 35.63
CA GLY A 16 -35.34 -0.51 34.60
C GLY A 16 -35.04 0.92 34.14
N VAL A 17 -35.63 1.95 34.78
CA VAL A 17 -35.32 3.36 34.50
C VAL A 17 -34.20 3.82 35.44
N ALA A 18 -33.13 4.37 34.87
CA ALA A 18 -32.01 4.92 35.64
C ALA A 18 -32.49 6.05 36.57
N ILE A 19 -32.02 6.04 37.81
CA ILE A 19 -32.27 7.10 38.78
C ILE A 19 -31.26 8.22 38.50
N ILE A 20 -31.76 9.42 38.18
CA ILE A 20 -30.94 10.63 38.07
C ILE A 20 -30.85 11.24 39.47
N ASP A 21 -29.76 10.95 40.19
CA ASP A 21 -29.47 11.55 41.49
C ASP A 21 -28.60 12.81 41.32
N PRO A 22 -29.11 14.02 41.65
CA PRO A 22 -28.35 15.26 41.56
C PRO A 22 -27.08 15.27 42.41
N GLN A 23 -26.98 14.46 43.46
CA GLN A 23 -25.79 14.37 44.31
C GLN A 23 -24.57 13.81 43.58
N VAL A 24 -24.79 13.06 42.48
CA VAL A 24 -23.72 12.55 41.61
C VAL A 24 -22.87 13.69 41.03
N ALA A 25 -23.45 14.89 40.81
CA ALA A 25 -22.72 16.02 40.23
C ALA A 25 -21.52 16.48 41.07
N THR A 26 -21.55 16.24 42.38
CA THR A 26 -20.54 16.68 43.35
C THR A 26 -19.76 15.52 43.98
N ALA A 27 -20.00 14.28 43.53
CA ALA A 27 -19.29 13.10 44.00
C ALA A 27 -18.24 12.66 42.96
N PRO A 28 -17.10 12.07 43.38
CA PRO A 28 -16.13 11.51 42.44
C PRO A 28 -16.76 10.49 41.49
N SER A 29 -16.33 10.50 40.23
CA SER A 29 -16.97 9.71 39.16
C SER A 29 -16.74 8.18 39.26
N ALA A 30 -15.62 7.73 39.83
CA ALA A 30 -15.33 6.29 40.00
C ALA A 30 -14.37 6.02 41.19
N PRO A 31 -14.73 6.40 42.44
CA PRO A 31 -13.85 6.28 43.60
C PRO A 31 -13.42 4.83 43.91
N GLU A 32 -14.21 3.84 43.50
CA GLU A 32 -13.90 2.42 43.65
C GLU A 32 -12.67 1.97 42.83
N LYS A 33 -12.32 2.69 41.75
CA LYS A 33 -11.17 2.38 40.89
C LYS A 33 -9.84 2.90 41.44
N LEU A 34 -9.86 3.83 42.39
CA LEU A 34 -8.65 4.55 42.84
C LEU A 34 -7.56 3.62 43.34
N ALA A 35 -7.91 2.63 44.16
CA ALA A 35 -6.95 1.69 44.73
C ALA A 35 -6.25 0.82 43.66
N HIS A 36 -6.96 0.49 42.57
CA HIS A 36 -6.39 -0.26 41.46
C HIS A 36 -5.48 0.62 40.61
N LEU A 37 -5.96 1.81 40.23
CA LEU A 37 -5.22 2.75 39.39
C LEU A 37 -3.92 3.23 40.07
N GLN A 38 -3.93 3.41 41.39
CA GLN A 38 -2.71 3.76 42.16
C GLN A 38 -1.63 2.67 42.06
N LYS A 39 -2.03 1.39 42.11
CA LYS A 39 -1.08 0.27 41.96
C LYS A 39 -0.51 0.19 40.54
N GLU A 40 -1.34 0.46 39.53
CA GLU A 40 -0.89 0.51 38.14
C GLU A 40 0.08 1.67 37.91
N ILE A 41 -0.19 2.85 38.47
CA ILE A 41 0.74 3.99 38.43
C ILE A 41 2.08 3.61 39.05
N GLU A 42 2.09 2.96 40.21
CA GLU A 42 3.34 2.52 40.84
C GLU A 42 4.09 1.52 39.95
N SER A 43 3.40 0.55 39.38
CA SER A 43 3.98 -0.45 38.47
C SER A 43 4.56 0.19 37.21
N HIS A 44 3.80 1.05 36.52
CA HIS A 44 4.27 1.75 35.31
C HIS A 44 5.39 2.74 35.62
N SER A 45 5.36 3.40 36.79
CA SER A 45 6.45 4.27 37.24
C SER A 45 7.75 3.50 37.47
N GLN A 46 7.67 2.30 38.04
CA GLN A 46 8.84 1.42 38.20
C GLN A 46 9.36 0.97 36.82
N ALA A 47 8.48 0.54 35.91
CA ALA A 47 8.87 0.14 34.56
C ALA A 47 9.56 1.29 33.80
N TYR A 48 9.01 2.51 33.87
CA TYR A 48 9.61 3.70 33.28
C TYR A 48 10.99 4.01 33.88
N SER A 49 11.11 3.92 35.21
CA SER A 49 12.40 4.13 35.90
C SER A 49 13.46 3.07 35.52
N ASN A 50 13.01 1.88 35.10
CA ASN A 50 13.86 0.79 34.62
C ASN A 50 14.17 0.88 33.11
N GLY A 51 13.71 1.92 32.40
CA GLY A 51 14.03 2.18 31.00
C GLY A 51 13.07 1.58 29.97
N ASP A 52 11.87 1.15 30.38
CA ASP A 52 10.82 0.78 29.42
C ASP A 52 10.30 2.02 28.69
N GLY A 53 10.52 2.08 27.37
CA GLY A 53 10.14 3.20 26.51
C GLY A 53 8.64 3.45 26.43
N ASP A 54 7.82 2.40 26.58
CA ASP A 54 6.36 2.49 26.47
C ASP A 54 5.69 2.79 27.82
N ALA A 55 6.39 2.49 28.92
CA ALA A 55 5.85 2.67 30.27
C ALA A 55 5.44 4.12 30.55
N ARG A 56 6.10 5.10 29.94
CA ARG A 56 5.72 6.53 30.07
C ARG A 56 4.30 6.77 29.54
N LEU A 57 3.94 6.20 28.40
CA LEU A 57 2.61 6.37 27.78
C LEU A 57 1.53 5.72 28.64
N LYS A 58 1.77 4.48 29.07
CA LYS A 58 0.87 3.74 29.98
C LYS A 58 0.67 4.51 31.29
N LEU A 59 1.75 5.00 31.89
CA LEU A 59 1.70 5.82 33.11
C LEU A 59 0.83 7.07 32.92
N LEU A 60 0.99 7.77 31.79
CA LEU A 60 0.19 8.96 31.48
C LEU A 60 -1.30 8.63 31.32
N GLU A 61 -1.62 7.52 30.67
CA GLU A 61 -3.00 7.06 30.49
C GLU A 61 -3.64 6.65 31.82
N THR A 62 -2.93 5.90 32.66
CA THR A 62 -3.41 5.55 34.01
C THR A 62 -3.59 6.79 34.88
N ALA A 63 -2.68 7.77 34.80
CA ALA A 63 -2.81 9.03 35.52
C ALA A 63 -4.05 9.83 35.08
N ARG A 64 -4.34 9.87 33.77
CA ARG A 64 -5.59 10.46 33.24
C ARG A 64 -6.82 9.72 33.74
N SER A 65 -6.78 8.39 33.76
CA SER A 65 -7.87 7.56 34.29
C SER A 65 -8.11 7.80 35.78
N LEU A 66 -7.03 8.03 36.56
CA LEU A 66 -7.12 8.41 37.96
C LEU A 66 -7.78 9.78 38.13
N VAL A 67 -7.37 10.77 37.33
CA VAL A 67 -8.01 12.11 37.33
C VAL A 67 -9.49 12.00 36.98
N GLN A 68 -9.85 11.26 35.93
CA GLN A 68 -11.25 11.05 35.54
C GLN A 68 -12.07 10.34 36.63
N ALA A 69 -11.47 9.40 37.36
CA ALA A 69 -12.14 8.72 38.46
C ALA A 69 -12.38 9.64 39.68
N MET A 70 -11.50 10.64 39.87
CA MET A 70 -11.56 11.59 40.98
C MET A 70 -12.39 12.84 40.69
N GLU A 71 -12.31 13.37 39.46
CA GLU A 71 -13.09 14.53 39.03
C GLU A 71 -14.58 14.26 39.25
N THR A 72 -15.24 15.22 39.87
CA THR A 72 -16.71 15.25 39.92
C THR A 72 -17.26 15.64 38.54
N PRO A 73 -18.48 15.22 38.17
CA PRO A 73 -19.10 15.64 36.92
C PRO A 73 -19.21 17.17 36.76
N GLN A 74 -19.41 17.90 37.86
CA GLN A 74 -19.41 19.37 37.84
C GLN A 74 -18.04 19.94 37.47
N GLU A 75 -16.95 19.43 38.05
CA GLU A 75 -15.59 19.85 37.71
C GLU A 75 -15.23 19.53 36.26
N THR A 76 -15.59 18.32 35.80
CA THR A 76 -15.43 17.94 34.39
C THR A 76 -16.17 18.90 33.45
N MET A 77 -17.41 19.28 33.77
CA MET A 77 -18.16 20.27 33.00
C MET A 77 -17.43 21.63 32.95
N LEU A 78 -16.97 22.14 34.09
CA LEU A 78 -16.24 23.41 34.15
C LEU A 78 -14.91 23.35 33.38
N ARG A 79 -14.23 22.20 33.37
CA ARG A 79 -13.01 22.00 32.59
C ARG A 79 -13.27 22.15 31.09
N TYR A 80 -14.33 21.52 30.58
CA TYR A 80 -14.69 21.62 29.16
C TYR A 80 -15.27 22.98 28.78
N CYS A 81 -16.18 23.53 29.59
CA CYS A 81 -16.90 24.74 29.22
C CYS A 81 -16.11 26.03 29.46
N TRP A 82 -15.27 26.05 30.50
CA TRP A 82 -14.52 27.26 30.88
C TRP A 82 -13.04 27.06 30.62
N ALA A 83 -12.41 26.12 31.32
CA ALA A 83 -10.94 26.08 31.40
C ALA A 83 -10.26 25.83 30.04
N GLN A 84 -10.74 24.87 29.25
CA GLN A 84 -10.12 24.52 27.97
C GLN A 84 -10.28 25.61 26.90
N PRO A 85 -11.48 26.17 26.62
CA PRO A 85 -11.63 27.25 25.65
C PRO A 85 -10.84 28.51 26.03
N THR A 86 -10.87 28.91 27.32
CA THR A 86 -10.14 30.12 27.75
C THR A 86 -8.63 29.92 27.75
N ALA A 87 -8.14 28.70 28.04
CA ALA A 87 -6.73 28.39 27.91
C ALA A 87 -6.27 28.43 26.45
N PHE A 88 -7.06 27.87 25.52
CA PHE A 88 -6.74 27.91 24.09
C PHE A 88 -6.58 29.36 23.59
N ALA A 89 -7.59 30.21 23.86
CA ALA A 89 -7.55 31.62 23.48
C ALA A 89 -6.40 32.39 24.17
N GLY A 90 -6.13 32.09 25.44
CA GLY A 90 -5.01 32.69 26.16
C GLY A 90 -3.66 32.32 25.57
N ILE A 91 -3.45 31.06 25.18
CA ILE A 91 -2.21 30.59 24.55
C ILE A 91 -1.98 31.32 23.22
N GLU A 92 -2.98 31.37 22.33
CA GLU A 92 -2.87 32.10 21.06
C GLU A 92 -2.56 33.58 21.29
N THR A 93 -3.21 34.22 22.26
CA THR A 93 -2.90 35.61 22.65
C THR A 93 -1.44 35.77 23.09
N CYS A 94 -0.91 34.83 23.89
CA CYS A 94 0.50 34.86 24.31
C CYS A 94 1.49 34.54 23.17
N ILE A 95 1.06 33.79 22.14
CA ILE A 95 1.83 33.57 20.90
C ILE A 95 1.93 34.89 20.14
N ASP A 96 0.81 35.59 19.92
CA ASP A 96 0.76 36.87 19.21
C ASP A 96 1.61 37.95 19.90
N LEU A 97 1.57 37.99 21.24
CA LEU A 97 2.38 38.91 22.04
C LEU A 97 3.86 38.50 22.12
N GLY A 98 4.24 37.32 21.60
CA GLY A 98 5.62 36.83 21.65
C GLY A 98 6.10 36.44 23.06
N ILE A 99 5.18 36.20 24.00
CA ILE A 99 5.51 35.92 25.41
C ILE A 99 6.37 34.66 25.55
N PHE A 100 6.04 33.60 24.82
CA PHE A 100 6.80 32.34 24.85
C PHE A 100 8.26 32.56 24.42
N PHE A 101 8.49 33.33 23.35
CA PHE A 101 9.83 33.68 22.89
C PHE A 101 10.58 34.50 23.95
N ILE A 102 9.94 35.52 24.54
CA ILE A 102 10.56 36.37 25.57
C ILE A 102 10.97 35.55 26.80
N LEU A 103 10.12 34.62 27.26
CA LEU A 103 10.43 33.74 28.39
C LEU A 103 11.50 32.69 28.07
N ALA A 104 11.62 32.26 26.81
CA ALA A 104 12.61 31.28 26.41
C ALA A 104 14.05 31.83 26.31
N GLN A 105 14.23 33.16 26.31
CA GLN A 105 15.56 33.79 26.20
C GLN A 105 16.47 33.52 27.41
N THR A 106 15.89 33.31 28.61
CA THR A 106 16.66 33.10 29.84
C THR A 106 15.91 32.18 30.80
N ASP A 107 16.63 31.51 31.69
CA ASP A 107 16.03 30.69 32.75
C ASP A 107 15.44 31.51 33.92
N LYS A 108 15.62 32.82 33.89
CA LYS A 108 15.10 33.71 34.93
C LYS A 108 13.61 33.97 34.68
N PRO A 109 12.76 33.83 35.73
CA PRO A 109 11.39 34.30 35.66
C PRO A 109 11.30 35.79 35.31
N LYS A 110 10.17 36.18 34.73
CA LYS A 110 9.87 37.59 34.40
C LYS A 110 8.57 38.00 35.06
N THR A 111 8.55 39.24 35.52
CA THR A 111 7.34 39.86 36.08
C THR A 111 6.39 40.29 34.95
N VAL A 112 5.09 40.38 35.26
CA VAL A 112 4.09 40.93 34.34
C VAL A 112 4.46 42.34 33.89
N ALA A 113 5.03 43.16 34.78
CA ALA A 113 5.46 44.51 34.45
C ALA A 113 6.58 44.51 33.37
N GLU A 114 7.55 43.60 33.46
CA GLU A 114 8.61 43.47 32.46
C GLU A 114 8.07 42.94 31.12
N LEU A 115 7.19 41.94 31.16
CA LEU A 115 6.57 41.38 29.97
C LEU A 115 5.66 42.41 29.28
N ALA A 116 4.86 43.15 30.03
CA ALA A 116 4.01 44.23 29.54
C ALA A 116 4.84 45.36 28.92
N ALA A 117 5.94 45.76 29.56
CA ALA A 117 6.85 46.77 29.01
C ALA A 117 7.51 46.34 27.69
N THR A 118 7.76 45.03 27.53
CA THR A 118 8.38 44.46 26.32
C THR A 118 7.38 44.32 25.17
N THR A 119 6.16 43.89 25.48
CA THR A 119 5.12 43.56 24.48
C THR A 119 4.19 44.72 24.14
N GLY A 120 4.12 45.74 25.01
CA GLY A 120 3.13 46.82 24.92
C GLY A 120 1.75 46.45 25.44
N ALA A 121 1.55 45.24 25.97
CA ALA A 121 0.28 44.83 26.56
C ALA A 121 -0.02 45.60 27.87
N GLU A 122 -1.30 45.81 28.16
CA GLU A 122 -1.72 46.38 29.44
C GLU A 122 -1.35 45.42 30.59
N PRO A 123 -0.66 45.88 31.66
CA PRO A 123 -0.23 45.00 32.75
C PRO A 123 -1.36 44.23 33.43
N GLU A 124 -2.52 44.85 33.66
CA GLU A 124 -3.65 44.18 34.31
C GLU A 124 -4.23 43.06 33.44
N LEU A 125 -4.39 43.33 32.13
CA LEU A 125 -4.82 42.33 31.15
C LEU A 125 -3.85 41.15 31.10
N LEU A 126 -2.56 41.44 30.92
CA LEU A 126 -1.53 40.42 30.83
C LEU A 126 -1.44 39.60 32.12
N GLY A 127 -1.53 40.24 33.29
CA GLY A 127 -1.55 39.57 34.58
C GLY A 127 -2.69 38.57 34.70
N ARG A 128 -3.90 38.92 34.27
CA ARG A 128 -5.07 38.02 34.27
C ARG A 128 -4.86 36.79 33.37
N ILE A 129 -4.33 37.00 32.16
CA ILE A 129 -4.06 35.92 31.20
C ILE A 129 -2.97 34.99 31.74
N MET A 130 -1.83 35.55 32.14
CA MET A 130 -0.69 34.78 32.66
C MET A 130 -1.07 33.99 33.90
N LYS A 131 -1.85 34.58 34.83
CA LYS A 131 -2.33 33.90 36.03
C LYS A 131 -3.18 32.69 35.69
N HIS A 132 -4.13 32.84 34.77
CA HIS A 132 -4.95 31.72 34.32
C HIS A 132 -4.09 30.63 33.65
N LEU A 133 -3.23 31.00 32.72
CA LEU A 133 -2.36 30.06 32.00
C LEU A 133 -1.37 29.33 32.92
N ALA A 134 -0.89 29.98 34.00
CA ALA A 134 -0.10 29.32 35.03
C ALA A 134 -0.90 28.23 35.76
N THR A 135 -2.17 28.47 36.11
CA THR A 135 -3.04 27.44 36.72
C THR A 135 -3.35 26.28 35.76
N MET A 136 -3.25 26.52 34.45
CA MET A 136 -3.41 25.51 33.40
C MET A 136 -2.09 24.80 33.06
N GLY A 137 -0.99 25.09 33.77
CA GLY A 137 0.31 24.46 33.57
C GLY A 137 1.08 24.95 32.34
N VAL A 138 0.67 26.06 31.72
CA VAL A 138 1.36 26.65 30.55
C VAL A 138 2.61 27.43 30.98
N PHE A 139 2.57 28.05 32.16
CA PHE A 139 3.69 28.75 32.80
C PHE A 139 3.90 28.25 34.24
N VAL A 140 5.06 28.55 34.82
CA VAL A 140 5.34 28.32 36.24
C VAL A 140 5.22 29.64 36.97
N GLU A 141 4.27 29.79 37.90
CA GLU A 141 4.21 30.98 38.76
C GLU A 141 5.26 30.87 39.88
N THR A 142 6.24 31.78 39.90
CA THR A 142 7.37 31.76 40.86
C THR A 142 7.25 32.82 41.95
N GLY A 143 6.37 33.79 41.77
CA GLY A 143 6.13 34.89 42.69
C GLY A 143 4.89 35.68 42.31
N MET A 144 4.62 36.76 43.04
CA MET A 144 3.49 37.66 42.75
C MET A 144 3.69 38.28 41.36
N ASP A 145 2.80 37.93 40.43
CA ASP A 145 2.87 38.36 39.03
C ASP A 145 4.23 38.06 38.37
N GLU A 146 4.85 36.93 38.73
CA GLU A 146 6.14 36.50 38.20
C GLU A 146 6.07 35.08 37.67
N TYR A 147 6.51 34.91 36.42
CA TYR A 147 6.32 33.67 35.66
C TYR A 147 7.62 33.19 35.02
N GLY A 148 7.87 31.88 35.14
CA GLY A 148 8.95 31.15 34.50
C GLY A 148 8.45 30.15 33.46
N ARG A 149 9.40 29.57 32.71
CA ARG A 149 9.15 28.60 31.64
C ARG A 149 9.13 27.15 32.16
N ASN A 150 8.34 26.30 31.50
CA ASN A 150 8.44 24.85 31.58
C ASN A 150 8.66 24.24 30.18
N GLY A 151 8.50 22.91 30.05
CA GLY A 151 8.64 22.21 28.77
C GLY A 151 7.72 22.77 27.68
N LEU A 152 6.43 22.94 27.98
CA LEU A 152 5.45 23.49 27.02
C LEU A 152 5.79 24.94 26.67
N THR A 153 6.10 25.80 27.65
CA THR A 153 6.49 27.19 27.39
C THR A 153 7.68 27.28 26.43
N THR A 154 8.67 26.40 26.62
CA THR A 154 9.89 26.37 25.83
C THR A 154 9.62 25.87 24.42
N THR A 155 8.77 24.85 24.28
CA THR A 155 8.35 24.32 22.97
C THR A 155 7.58 25.35 22.15
N LEU A 156 6.70 26.13 22.79
CA LEU A 156 5.91 27.17 22.10
C LEU A 156 6.73 28.43 21.73
N ALA A 157 8.02 28.49 22.08
CA ALA A 157 8.93 29.48 21.52
C ALA A 157 9.44 29.11 20.12
N ILE A 158 9.22 27.87 19.67
CA ILE A 158 9.64 27.37 18.36
C ILE A 158 8.45 27.47 17.40
N LYS A 159 8.62 28.20 16.27
CA LYS A 159 7.55 28.50 15.32
C LYS A 159 6.76 27.26 14.86
N ARG A 160 7.47 26.16 14.59
CA ARG A 160 6.87 24.88 14.16
C ARG A 160 5.73 24.43 15.08
N TYR A 161 5.89 24.57 16.39
CA TYR A 161 4.89 24.10 17.36
C TYR A 161 3.86 25.16 17.71
N ASN A 162 4.24 26.45 17.72
CA ASN A 162 3.31 27.50 18.11
C ASN A 162 2.31 27.84 17.00
N ASP A 163 2.67 27.65 15.72
CA ASP A 163 1.77 27.84 14.57
C ASP A 163 0.52 26.95 14.65
N ALA A 164 0.54 25.87 15.45
CA ALA A 164 -0.61 24.99 15.69
C ALA A 164 -1.86 25.71 16.19
N TRP A 165 -1.71 26.70 17.08
CA TRP A 165 -2.85 27.43 17.66
C TRP A 165 -3.55 28.34 16.64
N PRO A 166 -2.87 29.32 16.01
CA PRO A 166 -3.49 30.15 14.99
C PRO A 166 -3.95 29.32 13.78
N CYS A 167 -3.26 28.22 13.43
CA CYS A 167 -3.75 27.30 12.40
C CYS A 167 -5.11 26.71 12.78
N ILE A 168 -5.22 26.05 13.94
CA ILE A 168 -6.46 25.41 14.36
C ILE A 168 -7.60 26.44 14.51
N ASN A 169 -7.31 27.64 15.02
CA ASN A 169 -8.31 28.70 15.07
C ASN A 169 -8.71 29.19 13.67
N GLY A 170 -7.75 29.30 12.76
CA GLY A 170 -7.90 29.77 11.40
C GLY A 170 -8.51 28.77 10.41
N CYS A 171 -8.51 27.45 10.69
CA CYS A 171 -9.06 26.45 9.76
C CYS A 171 -10.02 25.40 10.36
N THR A 172 -10.11 25.22 11.67
CA THR A 172 -10.85 24.06 12.23
C THR A 172 -11.79 24.42 13.37
N LEU A 173 -11.39 25.26 14.32
CA LEU A 173 -12.17 25.49 15.55
C LEU A 173 -13.58 26.08 15.30
N PRO A 174 -13.77 27.06 14.39
CA PRO A 174 -15.11 27.48 13.95
C PRO A 174 -15.97 26.34 13.37
N ALA A 175 -15.38 25.40 12.63
CA ALA A 175 -16.08 24.24 12.08
C ALA A 175 -16.57 23.29 13.19
N ILE A 176 -15.70 22.99 14.16
CA ILE A 176 -16.04 22.19 15.35
C ILE A 176 -17.22 22.83 16.11
N ASN A 177 -17.16 24.14 16.35
CA ASN A 177 -18.23 24.85 17.06
C ASN A 177 -19.55 24.87 16.29
N ALA A 178 -19.50 24.81 14.95
CA ALA A 178 -20.69 24.77 14.09
C ALA A 178 -21.34 23.38 13.99
N LEU A 179 -20.61 22.31 14.32
CA LEU A 179 -21.07 20.92 14.17
C LEU A 179 -22.45 20.64 14.79
N PRO A 180 -22.77 21.02 16.04
CA PRO A 180 -24.08 20.71 16.62
C PRO A 180 -25.25 21.36 15.86
N ALA A 181 -25.06 22.60 15.38
CA ALA A 181 -26.06 23.31 14.61
C ALA A 181 -26.21 22.70 13.20
N TRP A 182 -25.09 22.33 12.58
CA TRP A 182 -25.08 21.68 11.27
C TRP A 182 -25.78 20.31 11.32
N LEU A 183 -25.45 19.46 12.30
CA LEU A 183 -26.10 18.14 12.47
C LEU A 183 -27.60 18.27 12.71
N LYS A 184 -28.01 19.21 13.57
CA LYS A 184 -29.44 19.45 13.83
C LYS A 184 -30.20 19.87 12.57
N LYS A 185 -29.56 20.66 11.70
CA LYS A 185 -30.14 21.09 10.40
C LYS A 185 -30.24 19.92 9.42
N ASN A 186 -29.34 18.95 9.50
CA ASN A 186 -29.21 17.82 8.58
C ASN A 186 -29.66 16.48 9.18
N ASP A 187 -30.66 16.52 10.08
CA ASP A 187 -31.28 15.34 10.70
C ASP A 187 -30.27 14.32 11.29
N TYR A 188 -29.18 14.85 11.86
CA TYR A 188 -28.08 14.08 12.46
C TYR A 188 -27.47 13.04 11.51
N ARG A 189 -27.35 13.38 10.23
CA ARG A 189 -26.61 12.61 9.22
C ARG A 189 -25.16 13.10 9.14
N SER A 190 -24.24 12.19 8.83
CA SER A 190 -22.86 12.57 8.53
C SER A 190 -22.79 13.42 7.25
N PRO A 191 -21.90 14.41 7.18
CA PRO A 191 -21.60 15.10 5.93
C PRO A 191 -21.00 14.12 4.91
N THR A 192 -21.22 14.40 3.62
CA THR A 192 -20.74 13.55 2.51
C THR A 192 -19.94 14.31 1.45
N GLU A 193 -19.99 15.64 1.51
CA GLU A 193 -19.34 16.55 0.55
C GLU A 193 -18.59 17.64 1.32
N GLY A 194 -17.30 17.85 1.02
CA GLY A 194 -16.47 18.84 1.73
C GLY A 194 -16.88 20.30 1.49
N THR A 195 -17.71 20.57 0.48
CA THR A 195 -18.33 21.89 0.23
C THR A 195 -19.73 22.03 0.84
N ASP A 196 -20.23 21.01 1.56
CA ASP A 196 -21.47 21.06 2.36
C ASP A 196 -21.27 20.27 3.66
N CYS A 197 -20.49 20.85 4.57
CA CYS A 197 -20.13 20.26 5.85
C CYS A 197 -20.04 21.35 6.94
N PRO A 198 -19.83 20.99 8.22
CA PRO A 198 -19.73 21.96 9.33
C PRO A 198 -18.72 23.09 9.09
N PHE A 199 -17.63 22.85 8.36
CA PHE A 199 -16.64 23.85 7.98
C PHE A 199 -17.25 25.06 7.25
N THR A 200 -18.04 24.81 6.20
CA THR A 200 -18.70 25.88 5.43
C THR A 200 -19.62 26.74 6.29
N LEU A 201 -20.30 26.14 7.27
CA LEU A 201 -21.14 26.86 8.23
C LEU A 201 -20.32 27.67 9.23
N GLY A 202 -19.24 27.10 9.77
CA GLY A 202 -18.39 27.73 10.78
C GLY A 202 -17.63 28.93 10.25
N PHE A 203 -17.03 28.79 9.07
CA PHE A 203 -16.24 29.84 8.40
C PHE A 203 -17.06 30.71 7.46
N LYS A 204 -18.34 30.39 7.23
CA LYS A 204 -19.23 31.12 6.32
C LYS A 204 -18.63 31.26 4.92
N THR A 205 -18.19 30.13 4.38
CA THR A 205 -17.46 30.03 3.12
C THR A 205 -18.08 28.95 2.23
N ASP A 206 -17.93 29.11 0.92
CA ASP A 206 -18.31 28.10 -0.08
C ASP A 206 -17.10 27.29 -0.57
N TYR A 207 -15.89 27.60 -0.07
CA TYR A 207 -14.66 26.92 -0.42
C TYR A 207 -14.51 25.57 0.28
N HIS A 208 -13.91 24.61 -0.42
CA HIS A 208 -13.39 23.39 0.20
C HIS A 208 -12.21 23.71 1.13
N PHE A 209 -11.98 22.91 2.17
CA PHE A 209 -10.92 23.11 3.17
C PHE A 209 -9.54 23.43 2.58
N PHE A 210 -9.03 22.60 1.68
CA PHE A 210 -7.71 22.82 1.06
C PHE A 210 -7.65 24.09 0.18
N GLU A 211 -8.74 24.44 -0.51
CA GLU A 211 -8.80 25.71 -1.22
C GLU A 211 -8.76 26.88 -0.22
N PHE A 212 -9.43 26.73 0.93
CA PHE A 212 -9.48 27.75 1.95
C PHE A 212 -8.12 28.02 2.61
N LEU A 213 -7.35 26.96 2.88
CA LEU A 213 -5.97 27.05 3.37
C LEU A 213 -5.05 27.86 2.42
N ASN A 214 -5.34 27.85 1.12
CA ASN A 214 -4.57 28.55 0.10
C ASN A 214 -4.93 30.04 0.00
N GLY A 215 -4.89 30.73 1.14
CA GLY A 215 -5.00 32.19 1.23
C GLY A 215 -6.42 32.75 1.11
N LYS A 216 -7.46 31.96 1.42
CA LYS A 216 -8.86 32.45 1.41
C LYS A 216 -9.36 32.91 2.77
N ASN A 217 -8.59 32.69 3.85
CA ASN A 217 -8.88 33.26 5.15
C ASN A 217 -8.17 34.63 5.29
N PRO A 218 -8.89 35.77 5.24
CA PRO A 218 -8.26 37.09 5.35
C PRO A 218 -7.71 37.39 6.75
N ASP A 219 -8.25 36.74 7.78
CA ASP A 219 -7.81 36.94 9.17
C ASP A 219 -6.52 36.16 9.47
N TYR A 220 -6.20 35.15 8.66
CA TYR A 220 -5.01 34.29 8.80
C TYR A 220 -4.22 34.20 7.49
N PRO A 221 -3.43 35.23 7.14
CA PRO A 221 -2.72 35.29 5.85
C PRO A 221 -1.60 34.23 5.72
N GLU A 222 -1.08 33.70 6.84
CA GLU A 222 -0.03 32.67 6.86
C GLU A 222 -0.59 31.24 6.98
N LEU A 223 -1.90 31.05 6.89
CA LEU A 223 -2.58 29.81 7.28
C LEU A 223 -1.99 28.56 6.63
N GLY A 224 -1.70 28.57 5.32
CA GLY A 224 -1.08 27.43 4.63
C GLY A 224 0.32 27.08 5.18
N ALA A 225 1.13 28.08 5.54
CA ALA A 225 2.43 27.84 6.16
C ALA A 225 2.30 27.30 7.59
N GLN A 226 1.34 27.83 8.36
CA GLN A 226 1.05 27.37 9.71
C GLN A 226 0.53 25.93 9.71
N PHE A 227 -0.33 25.58 8.74
CA PHE A 227 -0.81 24.21 8.53
C PHE A 227 0.33 23.25 8.23
N ASN A 228 1.24 23.60 7.32
CA ASN A 228 2.43 22.80 7.04
C ASN A 228 3.30 22.57 8.29
N ASN A 229 3.47 23.60 9.13
CA ASN A 229 4.19 23.49 10.39
C ASN A 229 3.49 22.57 11.40
N LEU A 230 2.16 22.65 11.50
CA LEU A 230 1.35 21.74 12.31
C LEU A 230 1.49 20.28 11.84
N MET A 231 1.44 20.02 10.53
CA MET A 231 1.64 18.66 9.99
C MET A 231 3.04 18.14 10.34
N SER A 232 4.08 18.97 10.20
CA SER A 232 5.45 18.63 10.62
C SER A 232 5.54 18.33 12.12
N ALA A 233 4.85 19.10 12.96
CA ALA A 233 4.82 18.88 14.41
C ALA A 233 4.04 17.61 14.79
N TYR A 234 2.95 17.31 14.09
CA TYR A 234 2.12 16.11 14.31
C TYR A 234 2.90 14.82 14.06
N HIS A 235 3.71 14.80 13.00
CA HIS A 235 4.55 13.65 12.66
C HIS A 235 5.71 13.45 13.66
N GLN A 236 6.21 14.53 14.26
CA GLN A 236 7.43 14.47 15.07
C GLN A 236 7.26 13.63 16.35
N GLY A 237 8.18 12.68 16.56
CA GLY A 237 8.21 11.82 17.74
C GLY A 237 7.28 10.60 17.66
N ARG A 238 6.65 10.36 16.51
CA ARG A 238 5.95 9.12 16.20
C ARG A 238 6.95 8.05 15.69
N PRO A 239 6.69 6.75 15.94
CA PRO A 239 7.47 5.68 15.35
C PRO A 239 7.41 5.76 13.82
N SER A 240 8.56 5.62 13.16
CA SER A 240 8.60 5.59 11.71
C SER A 240 8.34 4.17 11.24
N TRP A 241 7.47 4.01 10.24
CA TRP A 241 7.17 2.69 9.69
C TRP A 241 8.42 1.98 9.16
N MET A 242 9.47 2.75 8.84
CA MET A 242 10.73 2.25 8.28
C MET A 242 11.70 1.71 9.34
N ASP A 243 11.34 1.79 10.63
CA ASP A 243 12.14 1.23 11.71
C ASP A 243 11.99 -0.30 11.75
N GLY A 244 13.11 -1.02 11.96
CA GLY A 244 13.14 -2.48 11.88
C GLY A 244 12.29 -3.21 12.95
N ASN A 245 11.87 -2.50 14.00
CA ASN A 245 10.91 -3.02 14.99
C ASN A 245 9.44 -2.74 14.63
N PHE A 246 9.17 -1.94 13.60
CA PHE A 246 7.83 -1.63 13.10
C PHE A 246 7.53 -2.45 11.85
N TYR A 247 8.28 -2.29 10.76
CA TYR A 247 8.05 -3.01 9.49
C TYR A 247 9.34 -3.59 8.91
N PRO A 248 9.33 -4.81 8.35
CA PRO A 248 10.52 -5.46 7.79
C PRO A 248 10.88 -4.93 6.40
N VAL A 249 11.43 -3.71 6.34
CA VAL A 249 11.84 -3.05 5.07
C VAL A 249 12.82 -3.89 4.26
N GLU A 250 13.69 -4.67 4.91
CA GLU A 250 14.64 -5.56 4.25
C GLU A 250 13.96 -6.53 3.28
N SER A 251 12.77 -7.02 3.63
CA SER A 251 12.00 -7.93 2.77
C SER A 251 11.51 -7.25 1.47
N LEU A 252 11.30 -5.93 1.49
CA LEU A 252 11.01 -5.15 0.29
C LEU A 252 12.24 -5.03 -0.58
N ILE A 253 13.40 -4.77 0.03
CA ILE A 253 14.70 -4.61 -0.64
C ILE A 253 15.16 -5.92 -1.29
N GLU A 254 15.12 -7.05 -0.57
CA GLU A 254 15.54 -8.36 -1.07
C GLU A 254 14.75 -8.82 -2.31
N GLY A 255 13.46 -8.46 -2.36
CA GLY A 255 12.58 -8.78 -3.47
C GLY A 255 12.56 -7.74 -4.60
N ALA A 256 13.37 -6.69 -4.53
CA ALA A 256 13.34 -5.61 -5.51
C ALA A 256 14.10 -5.97 -6.79
N LYS A 257 13.70 -5.33 -7.89
CA LYS A 257 14.44 -5.37 -9.14
C LYS A 257 15.50 -4.28 -9.10
N THR A 258 16.61 -4.48 -9.79
CA THR A 258 17.82 -3.65 -9.67
C THR A 258 18.25 -3.00 -10.99
N GLY A 259 17.38 -3.01 -12.00
CA GLY A 259 17.62 -2.30 -13.26
C GLY A 259 17.63 -0.79 -13.06
N GLU A 260 18.36 -0.07 -13.94
CA GLU A 260 18.52 1.39 -13.84
C GLU A 260 17.19 2.15 -13.88
N GLU A 261 16.17 1.59 -14.55
CA GLU A 261 14.84 2.19 -14.71
C GLU A 261 13.81 1.67 -13.68
N ASP A 262 14.17 0.70 -12.84
CA ASP A 262 13.24 0.16 -11.85
C ASP A 262 12.96 1.19 -10.75
N VAL A 263 11.69 1.29 -10.36
CA VAL A 263 11.23 2.20 -9.30
C VAL A 263 10.97 1.41 -8.02
N PHE A 264 11.56 1.86 -6.92
CA PHE A 264 11.39 1.23 -5.62
C PHE A 264 10.15 1.73 -4.91
N ILE A 265 10.10 3.02 -4.53
CA ILE A 265 8.93 3.64 -3.92
C ILE A 265 8.40 4.75 -4.82
N VAL A 266 7.09 4.74 -5.03
CA VAL A 266 6.31 5.90 -5.46
C VAL A 266 5.52 6.40 -4.25
N ASP A 267 5.89 7.58 -3.75
CA ASP A 267 5.20 8.27 -2.66
C ASP A 267 4.12 9.17 -3.25
N VAL A 268 2.85 8.76 -3.14
CA VAL A 268 1.71 9.36 -3.81
C VAL A 268 1.04 10.37 -2.89
N GLY A 269 1.08 11.66 -3.25
CA GLY A 269 0.65 12.73 -2.35
C GLY A 269 1.67 13.01 -1.24
N GLY A 270 2.95 12.77 -1.50
CA GLY A 270 4.02 12.84 -0.48
C GLY A 270 4.40 14.25 -0.02
N ASN A 271 3.68 15.29 -0.47
CA ASN A 271 3.90 16.69 -0.12
C ASN A 271 5.35 17.13 -0.39
N LYS A 272 6.08 17.56 0.66
CA LYS A 272 7.49 17.96 0.59
C LYS A 272 8.48 16.80 0.60
N GLY A 273 8.01 15.54 0.59
CA GLY A 273 8.84 14.34 0.51
C GLY A 273 9.53 13.95 1.82
N HIS A 274 8.95 14.31 2.97
CA HIS A 274 9.53 14.00 4.28
C HIS A 274 9.72 12.50 4.51
N ASP A 275 8.77 11.67 4.09
CA ASP A 275 8.87 10.22 4.20
C ASP A 275 10.02 9.66 3.35
N LEU A 276 10.18 10.13 2.10
CA LEU A 276 11.26 9.67 1.25
C LEU A 276 12.65 10.16 1.72
N GLU A 277 12.73 11.35 2.31
CA GLU A 277 13.95 11.87 2.95
C GLU A 277 14.35 11.02 4.17
N GLU A 278 13.38 10.69 5.04
CA GLU A 278 13.63 9.78 6.15
C GLU A 278 14.03 8.38 5.64
N PHE A 279 13.33 7.89 4.62
CA PHE A 279 13.57 6.58 4.02
C PHE A 279 14.99 6.46 3.49
N ILE A 280 15.45 7.39 2.65
CA ILE A 280 16.80 7.34 2.10
C ILE A 280 17.88 7.54 3.19
N SER A 281 17.58 8.29 4.25
CA SER A 281 18.49 8.43 5.39
C SER A 281 18.66 7.12 6.18
N LYS A 282 17.59 6.32 6.33
CA LYS A 282 17.62 5.04 7.05
C LYS A 282 18.08 3.89 6.17
N TRP A 283 17.73 3.93 4.89
CA TRP A 283 17.96 2.87 3.91
C TRP A 283 18.73 3.38 2.67
N PRO A 284 19.97 3.89 2.84
CA PRO A 284 20.71 4.58 1.78
C PRO A 284 21.13 3.66 0.62
N ASN A 285 21.15 2.34 0.84
CA ASN A 285 21.55 1.34 -0.16
C ASN A 285 20.36 0.71 -0.89
N THR A 286 19.17 1.31 -0.78
CA THR A 286 17.97 0.80 -1.44
C THR A 286 18.13 0.82 -2.96
N PRO A 287 17.85 -0.29 -3.67
CA PRO A 287 17.92 -0.32 -5.13
C PRO A 287 16.76 0.45 -5.75
N GLY A 288 16.93 0.92 -6.98
CA GLY A 288 15.86 1.56 -7.76
C GLY A 288 15.61 3.04 -7.41
N LYS A 289 14.75 3.68 -8.20
CA LYS A 289 14.42 5.11 -8.06
C LYS A 289 13.40 5.34 -6.93
N LEU A 290 13.49 6.49 -6.27
CA LEU A 290 12.46 7.00 -5.37
C LEU A 290 11.72 8.13 -6.08
N ILE A 291 10.40 8.01 -6.22
CA ILE A 291 9.57 8.99 -6.93
C ILE A 291 8.63 9.66 -5.92
N LEU A 292 8.70 10.99 -5.84
CA LEU A 292 7.77 11.81 -5.06
C LEU A 292 6.70 12.34 -6.00
N GLN A 293 5.43 12.08 -5.73
CA GLN A 293 4.30 12.56 -6.51
C GLN A 293 3.43 13.52 -5.70
N ASP A 294 3.14 14.69 -6.27
CA ASP A 294 2.16 15.64 -5.75
C ASP A 294 1.69 16.60 -6.86
N GLN A 295 0.79 17.52 -6.52
CA GLN A 295 0.32 18.57 -7.40
C GLN A 295 1.45 19.56 -7.75
N PRO A 296 1.46 20.14 -8.97
CA PRO A 296 2.55 21.02 -9.43
C PRO A 296 2.81 22.25 -8.53
N HIS A 297 1.80 22.74 -7.81
CA HIS A 297 1.95 23.90 -6.94
C HIS A 297 2.62 23.53 -5.60
N VAL A 298 2.43 22.30 -5.10
CA VAL A 298 3.10 21.80 -3.88
C VAL A 298 4.57 21.53 -4.16
N LEU A 299 4.88 20.86 -5.27
CA LEU A 299 6.26 20.53 -5.64
C LEU A 299 7.13 21.77 -5.91
N LYS A 300 6.53 22.90 -6.30
CA LYS A 300 7.24 24.19 -6.48
C LYS A 300 7.76 24.78 -5.17
N ASP A 301 7.15 24.44 -4.04
CA ASP A 301 7.50 24.97 -2.72
C ASP A 301 8.59 24.12 -2.03
N ILE A 302 9.13 23.11 -2.71
CA ILE A 302 10.24 22.29 -2.22
C ILE A 302 11.56 23.06 -2.40
N GLU A 303 12.14 23.49 -1.28
CA GLU A 303 13.43 24.21 -1.28
C GLU A 303 14.63 23.28 -1.49
N SER A 304 14.56 22.06 -0.94
CA SER A 304 15.64 21.07 -1.01
C SER A 304 15.07 19.66 -0.95
N LEU A 305 15.59 18.78 -1.81
CA LEU A 305 15.28 17.35 -1.82
C LEU A 305 16.54 16.56 -2.18
N ASN A 306 16.72 15.39 -1.57
CA ASN A 306 17.82 14.48 -1.85
C ASN A 306 17.85 14.12 -3.33
N ALA A 307 19.04 14.14 -3.94
CA ALA A 307 19.22 13.89 -5.37
C ALA A 307 18.73 12.50 -5.84
N ALA A 308 18.63 11.53 -4.92
CA ALA A 308 18.08 10.21 -5.18
C ALA A 308 16.55 10.22 -5.39
N ILE A 309 15.86 11.22 -4.86
CA ILE A 309 14.41 11.38 -4.96
C ILE A 309 14.09 12.21 -6.20
N LYS A 310 13.15 11.73 -7.02
CA LYS A 310 12.70 12.42 -8.24
C LYS A 310 11.27 12.93 -8.04
N PRO A 311 11.05 14.26 -8.00
CA PRO A 311 9.70 14.81 -7.99
C PRO A 311 9.03 14.59 -9.35
N MET A 312 7.73 14.31 -9.33
CA MET A 312 6.89 14.08 -10.49
C MET A 312 5.50 14.66 -10.25
N ASP A 313 5.10 15.63 -11.08
CA ASP A 313 3.74 16.15 -11.06
C ASP A 313 2.74 15.01 -11.31
N HIS A 314 1.80 14.80 -10.39
CA HIS A 314 0.76 13.80 -10.56
C HIS A 314 -0.52 14.16 -9.78
N ASP A 315 -1.65 13.93 -10.42
CA ASP A 315 -2.97 13.91 -9.80
C ASP A 315 -3.39 12.45 -9.65
N PHE A 316 -3.53 11.99 -8.40
CA PHE A 316 -3.89 10.61 -8.06
C PHE A 316 -5.27 10.14 -8.52
N TYR A 317 -6.10 11.04 -9.08
CA TYR A 317 -7.36 10.67 -9.73
C TYR A 317 -7.13 10.14 -11.14
N GLN A 318 -5.98 10.48 -11.73
CA GLN A 318 -5.57 10.05 -13.06
C GLN A 318 -4.86 8.70 -13.00
N GLU A 319 -4.69 8.09 -14.18
CA GLU A 319 -3.91 6.86 -14.30
C GLU A 319 -2.51 7.03 -13.73
N GLN A 320 -2.11 6.13 -12.84
CA GLN A 320 -0.77 6.14 -12.24
C GLN A 320 0.30 5.90 -13.33
N PRO A 321 1.19 6.88 -13.62
CA PRO A 321 2.13 6.80 -14.73
C PRO A 321 3.29 5.83 -14.48
N ILE A 322 3.71 5.63 -13.23
CA ILE A 322 4.78 4.70 -12.91
C ILE A 322 4.19 3.30 -12.82
N LYS A 323 4.59 2.40 -13.71
CA LYS A 323 4.12 1.00 -13.74
C LYS A 323 5.11 0.07 -13.08
N GLY A 324 4.61 -0.87 -12.29
CA GLY A 324 5.37 -1.97 -11.72
C GLY A 324 6.43 -1.55 -10.69
N ALA A 325 6.20 -0.48 -9.93
CA ALA A 325 7.08 -0.13 -8.81
C ALA A 325 7.03 -1.21 -7.71
N ARG A 326 8.10 -1.32 -6.91
CA ARG A 326 8.14 -2.25 -5.77
C ARG A 326 7.10 -1.88 -4.71
N VAL A 327 6.93 -0.59 -4.44
CA VAL A 327 5.99 -0.02 -3.47
C VAL A 327 5.29 1.19 -4.08
N TYR A 328 3.97 1.23 -3.93
CA TYR A 328 3.20 2.47 -3.93
C TYR A 328 2.88 2.80 -2.48
N PHE A 329 3.12 4.04 -2.07
CA PHE A 329 2.98 4.49 -0.69
C PHE A 329 1.97 5.64 -0.61
N LEU A 330 1.09 5.60 0.39
CA LEU A 330 0.13 6.64 0.74
C LEU A 330 0.27 6.91 2.24
N HIS A 331 0.35 8.17 2.65
CA HIS A 331 0.46 8.56 4.06
C HIS A 331 -0.42 9.77 4.35
N SER A 332 -1.39 9.62 5.25
CA SER A 332 -2.38 10.68 5.54
C SER A 332 -3.03 11.23 4.26
N ILE A 333 -3.55 10.33 3.42
CA ILE A 333 -4.21 10.67 2.16
C ILE A 333 -5.66 10.22 2.18
N LEU A 334 -5.91 8.95 2.46
CA LEU A 334 -7.23 8.34 2.30
C LEU A 334 -8.18 8.79 3.41
N HIS A 335 -7.69 9.27 4.55
CA HIS A 335 -8.54 9.83 5.61
C HIS A 335 -9.23 11.15 5.24
N ASP A 336 -8.75 11.85 4.20
CA ASP A 336 -9.31 13.11 3.70
C ASP A 336 -10.50 12.91 2.75
N TRP A 337 -10.78 11.66 2.37
CA TRP A 337 -11.73 11.34 1.32
C TRP A 337 -12.80 10.35 1.78
N ASN A 338 -13.97 10.46 1.16
CA ASN A 338 -15.03 9.46 1.29
C ASN A 338 -14.63 8.12 0.63
N ASP A 339 -15.31 7.04 1.00
CA ASP A 339 -14.94 5.68 0.57
C ASP A 339 -14.97 5.49 -0.95
N GLU A 340 -15.92 6.11 -1.65
CA GLU A 340 -16.03 6.05 -3.12
C GLU A 340 -14.82 6.69 -3.80
N THR A 341 -14.34 7.80 -3.24
CA THR A 341 -13.17 8.53 -3.73
C THR A 341 -11.88 7.77 -3.41
N CYS A 342 -11.76 7.19 -2.21
CA CYS A 342 -10.65 6.30 -1.88
C CYS A 342 -10.57 5.12 -2.87
N GLN A 343 -11.70 4.49 -3.20
CA GLN A 343 -11.71 3.39 -4.17
C GLN A 343 -11.27 3.82 -5.57
N LYS A 344 -11.59 5.04 -6.02
CA LYS A 344 -11.09 5.58 -7.29
C LYS A 344 -9.56 5.73 -7.26
N ILE A 345 -9.02 6.37 -6.21
CA ILE A 345 -7.57 6.54 -6.03
C ILE A 345 -6.87 5.18 -6.02
N LEU A 346 -7.34 4.26 -5.17
CA LEU A 346 -6.78 2.92 -5.05
C LEU A 346 -6.83 2.14 -6.37
N SER A 347 -7.89 2.29 -7.17
CA SER A 347 -8.02 1.63 -8.48
C SER A 347 -6.93 2.08 -9.46
N GLN A 348 -6.52 3.35 -9.42
CA GLN A 348 -5.42 3.85 -10.26
C GLN A 348 -4.09 3.19 -9.88
N LEU A 349 -3.85 3.00 -8.59
CA LEU A 349 -2.64 2.33 -8.09
C LEU A 349 -2.65 0.83 -8.43
N VAL A 350 -3.78 0.14 -8.22
CA VAL A 350 -3.95 -1.28 -8.56
C VAL A 350 -3.65 -1.53 -10.04
N ALA A 351 -4.10 -0.67 -10.94
CA ALA A 351 -3.84 -0.79 -12.37
C ALA A 351 -2.34 -0.67 -12.75
N ALA A 352 -1.53 -0.05 -11.89
CA ALA A 352 -0.09 0.08 -12.09
C ALA A 352 0.73 -1.02 -11.40
N MET A 353 0.14 -1.74 -10.43
CA MET A 353 0.83 -2.79 -9.68
C MET A 353 1.11 -4.03 -10.53
N THR A 354 2.28 -4.66 -10.31
CA THR A 354 2.60 -5.99 -10.85
C THR A 354 2.22 -7.07 -9.82
N PRO A 355 1.27 -7.98 -10.11
CA PRO A 355 0.87 -9.04 -9.19
C PRO A 355 2.06 -9.92 -8.76
N GLY A 356 2.17 -10.17 -7.46
CA GLY A 356 3.27 -10.95 -6.88
C GLY A 356 4.58 -10.18 -6.71
N TYR A 357 4.64 -8.92 -7.12
CA TYR A 357 5.83 -8.06 -7.00
C TYR A 357 5.52 -6.74 -6.27
N SER A 358 4.57 -5.96 -6.76
CA SER A 358 4.26 -4.65 -6.18
C SER A 358 3.49 -4.78 -4.87
N LYS A 359 3.80 -3.90 -3.92
CA LYS A 359 3.07 -3.71 -2.66
C LYS A 359 2.39 -2.34 -2.66
N LEU A 360 1.24 -2.26 -2.00
CA LEU A 360 0.67 -0.98 -1.60
C LEU A 360 0.81 -0.87 -0.08
N LEU A 361 1.42 0.22 0.37
CA LEU A 361 1.57 0.55 1.77
C LEU A 361 0.76 1.81 2.07
N ILE A 362 -0.13 1.73 3.06
CA ILE A 362 -0.96 2.85 3.50
C ILE A 362 -0.61 3.13 4.96
N ASN A 363 -0.03 4.29 5.25
CA ASN A 363 0.29 4.74 6.60
C ASN A 363 -0.80 5.70 7.10
N GLU A 364 -1.71 5.20 7.94
CA GLU A 364 -2.94 5.91 8.33
C GLU A 364 -3.37 5.48 9.75
N ASN A 365 -4.28 6.23 10.38
CA ASN A 365 -4.89 5.76 11.63
C ASN A 365 -5.82 4.56 11.37
N VAL A 366 -5.72 3.55 12.23
CA VAL A 366 -6.63 2.40 12.25
C VAL A 366 -7.34 2.38 13.59
N ILE A 367 -8.61 2.76 13.60
CA ILE A 367 -9.39 2.81 14.84
C ILE A 367 -9.71 1.37 15.28
N PRO A 368 -9.31 0.95 16.51
CA PRO A 368 -9.70 -0.34 17.02
C PRO A 368 -11.20 -0.38 17.30
N ASN A 369 -11.83 -1.55 17.15
CA ASN A 369 -13.26 -1.73 17.39
C ASN A 369 -13.68 -1.38 18.83
N THR A 370 -12.76 -1.46 19.80
CA THR A 370 -12.97 -1.09 21.20
C THR A 370 -11.70 -0.46 21.77
N GLY A 371 -11.84 0.49 22.71
CA GLY A 371 -10.70 1.07 23.43
C GLY A 371 -9.85 2.03 22.59
N ALA A 372 -10.45 2.73 21.62
CA ALA A 372 -9.73 3.69 20.80
C ALA A 372 -9.14 4.85 21.63
N HIS A 373 -7.90 5.23 21.33
CA HIS A 373 -7.26 6.37 21.97
C HIS A 373 -7.93 7.68 21.52
N TRP A 374 -8.09 8.64 22.44
CA TRP A 374 -8.84 9.88 22.19
C TRP A 374 -8.26 10.73 21.05
N GLN A 375 -6.96 10.61 20.76
CA GLN A 375 -6.34 11.35 19.66
C GLN A 375 -6.90 10.92 18.31
N ALA A 376 -7.06 9.61 18.08
CA ALA A 376 -7.61 9.08 16.83
C ALA A 376 -9.09 9.43 16.68
N THR A 377 -9.88 9.34 17.76
CA THR A 377 -11.32 9.68 17.71
C THR A 377 -11.58 11.17 17.64
N SER A 378 -10.69 12.01 18.18
CA SER A 378 -10.77 13.47 17.99
C SER A 378 -10.41 13.85 16.56
N LEU A 379 -9.39 13.20 15.98
CA LEU A 379 -9.01 13.42 14.59
C LEU A 379 -10.12 13.00 13.63
N ASP A 380 -10.82 11.90 13.89
CA ASP A 380 -12.03 11.50 13.13
C ASP A 380 -13.07 12.62 13.05
N LEU A 381 -13.37 13.25 14.20
CA LEU A 381 -14.30 14.37 14.23
C LEU A 381 -13.77 15.59 13.45
N ILE A 382 -12.46 15.84 13.48
CA ILE A 382 -11.82 16.89 12.67
C ILE A 382 -11.99 16.58 11.17
N MET A 383 -11.68 15.35 10.74
CA MET A 383 -11.87 14.92 9.35
C MET A 383 -13.33 15.07 8.90
N MET A 384 -14.28 14.74 9.78
CA MET A 384 -15.71 14.92 9.50
C MET A 384 -16.09 16.39 9.34
N VAL A 385 -15.63 17.29 10.23
CA VAL A 385 -16.06 18.70 10.20
C VAL A 385 -15.37 19.48 9.08
N ASP A 386 -14.10 19.21 8.82
CA ASP A 386 -13.27 19.96 7.88
C ASP A 386 -13.45 19.46 6.44
N LEU A 387 -13.56 18.14 6.24
CA LEU A 387 -13.45 17.51 4.91
C LEU A 387 -14.67 16.68 4.50
N ALA A 388 -15.63 16.48 5.39
CA ALA A 388 -16.69 15.47 5.22
C ALA A 388 -16.13 14.04 5.03
N ALA A 389 -14.99 13.77 5.66
CA ALA A 389 -14.28 12.50 5.62
C ALA A 389 -14.30 11.81 6.98
N LYS A 390 -13.44 10.80 7.18
CA LYS A 390 -13.43 10.00 8.41
C LYS A 390 -12.12 9.25 8.60
N GLU A 391 -11.78 9.01 9.85
CA GLU A 391 -10.86 7.95 10.22
C GLU A 391 -11.59 6.60 10.17
N ARG A 392 -10.87 5.53 9.84
CA ARG A 392 -11.49 4.22 9.58
C ARG A 392 -11.11 3.19 10.63
N THR A 393 -12.08 2.37 11.02
CA THR A 393 -11.79 1.14 11.75
C THR A 393 -11.11 0.11 10.85
N GLU A 394 -10.47 -0.89 11.44
CA GLU A 394 -9.92 -2.03 10.68
C GLU A 394 -10.97 -2.64 9.73
N GLN A 395 -12.21 -2.83 10.21
CA GLN A 395 -13.30 -3.37 9.38
C GLN A 395 -13.62 -2.45 8.19
N GLN A 396 -13.62 -1.13 8.39
CA GLN A 396 -13.87 -0.17 7.32
C GLN A 396 -12.71 -0.11 6.32
N TRP A 397 -11.47 -0.28 6.77
CA TRP A 397 -10.31 -0.43 5.87
C TRP A 397 -10.46 -1.63 4.94
N HIS A 398 -10.88 -2.80 5.45
CA HIS A 398 -11.20 -3.95 4.60
C HIS A 398 -12.31 -3.62 3.58
N GLN A 399 -13.35 -2.90 3.99
CA GLN A 399 -14.47 -2.53 3.12
C GLN A 399 -14.07 -1.56 2.00
N VAL A 400 -13.13 -0.66 2.24
CA VAL A 400 -12.69 0.30 1.21
C VAL A 400 -11.60 -0.29 0.30
N ILE A 401 -10.71 -1.13 0.83
CA ILE A 401 -9.54 -1.67 0.09
C ILE A 401 -9.89 -2.91 -0.73
N GLU A 402 -10.61 -3.89 -0.17
CA GLU A 402 -10.76 -5.19 -0.85
C GLU A 402 -11.57 -5.16 -2.16
N PRO A 403 -12.61 -4.32 -2.31
CA PRO A 403 -13.41 -4.29 -3.55
C PRO A 403 -12.61 -3.91 -4.80
N VAL A 404 -11.49 -3.19 -4.66
CA VAL A 404 -10.66 -2.78 -5.80
C VAL A 404 -9.64 -3.84 -6.23
N GLY A 405 -9.74 -5.07 -5.72
CA GLY A 405 -8.83 -6.16 -6.08
C GLY A 405 -7.55 -6.21 -5.26
N LEU A 406 -7.57 -5.67 -4.05
CA LEU A 406 -6.50 -5.78 -3.07
C LEU A 406 -6.88 -6.73 -1.94
N LYS A 407 -5.88 -7.23 -1.21
CA LYS A 407 -6.03 -7.88 0.10
C LYS A 407 -5.13 -7.18 1.08
N ILE A 408 -5.65 -6.88 2.27
CA ILE A 408 -4.81 -6.48 3.40
C ILE A 408 -4.08 -7.75 3.87
N THR A 409 -2.75 -7.75 3.81
CA THR A 409 -1.93 -8.87 4.28
C THR A 409 -1.67 -8.75 5.76
N LYS A 410 -1.41 -7.54 6.24
CA LYS A 410 -1.16 -7.25 7.64
C LYS A 410 -1.33 -5.76 7.94
N ILE A 411 -1.84 -5.46 9.13
CA ILE A 411 -1.82 -4.12 9.72
C ILE A 411 -0.76 -4.13 10.82
N TRP A 412 0.20 -3.22 10.74
CA TRP A 412 1.28 -3.05 11.69
C TRP A 412 0.97 -1.82 12.54
N THR A 413 0.84 -1.99 13.86
CA THR A 413 0.53 -0.89 14.79
C THR A 413 1.58 -0.88 15.89
N PRO A 414 2.44 0.15 15.97
CA PRO A 414 3.54 0.16 16.92
C PRO A 414 3.04 0.51 18.33
N LEU A 415 2.05 1.42 18.43
CA LEU A 415 1.48 1.96 19.67
C LEU A 415 0.03 2.40 19.43
N ASP A 416 -0.83 2.38 20.45
CA ASP A 416 -2.27 2.70 20.33
C ASP A 416 -2.60 4.15 19.91
N SER A 417 -1.61 5.06 19.96
CA SER A 417 -1.76 6.48 19.61
C SER A 417 -1.07 6.87 18.29
N ALA A 418 -0.38 5.91 17.68
CA ALA A 418 0.35 6.11 16.44
C ALA A 418 -0.48 5.65 15.23
N GLU A 419 -0.10 6.11 14.05
CA GLU A 419 -0.59 5.55 12.79
C GLU A 419 -0.11 4.11 12.63
N SER A 420 -0.88 3.37 11.83
CA SER A 420 -0.60 2.01 11.44
C SER A 420 -0.13 1.96 10.00
N LEU A 421 0.74 1.01 9.68
CA LEU A 421 1.06 0.66 8.31
C LEU A 421 0.17 -0.51 7.85
N ILE A 422 -0.71 -0.27 6.91
CA ILE A 422 -1.55 -1.28 6.26
C ILE A 422 -0.81 -1.76 5.01
N GLU A 423 -0.34 -3.01 5.06
CA GLU A 423 0.29 -3.67 3.93
C GLU A 423 -0.78 -4.37 3.08
N CYS A 424 -0.78 -4.07 1.78
CA CYS A 424 -1.70 -4.64 0.81
C CYS A 424 -0.96 -5.34 -0.33
N ASP A 425 -1.53 -6.47 -0.76
CA ASP A 425 -1.14 -7.22 -1.95
C ASP A 425 -2.28 -7.25 -2.97
N PHE A 426 -1.95 -7.56 -4.22
CA PHE A 426 -2.96 -7.91 -5.21
C PHE A 426 -3.79 -9.13 -4.77
N LYS A 427 -5.11 -9.04 -4.93
CA LYS A 427 -6.07 -10.12 -4.71
C LYS A 427 -6.73 -10.47 -6.03
N TYR A 428 -6.47 -11.67 -6.52
CA TYR A 428 -7.25 -12.22 -7.63
C TYR A 428 -8.71 -12.38 -7.18
N THR A 429 -9.60 -11.59 -7.75
CA THR A 429 -11.04 -11.60 -7.44
C THR A 429 -11.75 -12.82 -8.03
N THR A 430 -11.13 -13.47 -9.01
CA THR A 430 -11.51 -14.78 -9.54
C THR A 430 -10.57 -15.87 -9.01
N PRO A 431 -11.11 -16.98 -8.46
CA PRO A 431 -10.32 -18.16 -8.17
C PRO A 431 -9.58 -18.61 -9.44
N VAL A 432 -8.28 -18.92 -9.31
CA VAL A 432 -7.55 -19.57 -10.41
C VAL A 432 -8.21 -20.92 -10.65
N LEU A 433 -8.97 -21.04 -11.74
CA LEU A 433 -9.61 -22.28 -12.12
C LEU A 433 -8.57 -23.24 -12.69
N ALA A 434 -8.04 -24.12 -11.84
CA ALA A 434 -7.18 -25.20 -12.30
C ALA A 434 -8.03 -26.26 -13.00
N VAL A 435 -7.75 -26.54 -14.27
CA VAL A 435 -8.34 -27.69 -14.98
C VAL A 435 -7.95 -28.95 -14.23
N GLN A 436 -8.91 -29.68 -13.66
CA GLN A 436 -8.66 -30.98 -13.04
C GLN A 436 -8.84 -32.09 -14.07
N GLN A 437 -7.87 -33.00 -14.17
CA GLN A 437 -7.90 -34.05 -15.19
C GLN A 437 -9.12 -34.97 -15.08
N SER A 438 -9.60 -35.19 -13.86
CA SER A 438 -10.85 -35.92 -13.57
C SER A 438 -12.08 -35.28 -14.22
N LYS A 439 -12.06 -33.98 -14.53
CA LYS A 439 -13.15 -33.27 -15.20
C LYS A 439 -13.21 -33.52 -16.71
N LEU A 440 -12.21 -34.18 -17.29
CA LEU A 440 -12.28 -34.61 -18.69
C LEU A 440 -13.17 -35.83 -18.90
N GLN A 441 -13.42 -36.62 -17.85
CA GLN A 441 -14.25 -37.81 -17.95
C GLN A 441 -15.66 -37.43 -18.46
N GLY A 442 -16.16 -38.17 -19.44
CA GLY A 442 -17.44 -37.88 -20.09
C GLY A 442 -17.45 -36.66 -21.03
N THR A 443 -16.31 -36.04 -21.29
CA THR A 443 -16.18 -34.92 -22.25
C THR A 443 -15.49 -35.37 -23.55
N ALA A 444 -15.84 -34.74 -24.67
CA ALA A 444 -15.17 -34.98 -25.95
C ALA A 444 -13.65 -34.66 -25.90
N LEU A 445 -13.25 -33.76 -25.00
CA LEU A 445 -11.85 -33.35 -24.81
C LEU A 445 -10.96 -34.48 -24.27
N LEU A 446 -11.52 -35.55 -23.70
CA LEU A 446 -10.72 -36.73 -23.31
C LEU A 446 -10.16 -37.48 -24.52
N THR A 447 -10.76 -37.32 -25.70
CA THR A 447 -10.31 -37.93 -26.96
C THR A 447 -9.28 -37.09 -27.72
N SER A 448 -8.92 -35.91 -27.21
CA SER A 448 -7.94 -35.02 -27.84
C SER A 448 -6.63 -35.74 -28.16
N LYS A 449 -6.02 -35.35 -29.28
CA LYS A 449 -4.75 -35.93 -29.75
C LYS A 449 -3.53 -35.29 -29.10
N VAL A 450 -3.68 -34.08 -28.56
CA VAL A 450 -2.61 -33.31 -27.92
C VAL A 450 -3.13 -32.70 -26.62
N TYR A 451 -2.31 -32.73 -25.58
CA TYR A 451 -2.51 -32.02 -24.32
C TYR A 451 -1.28 -31.17 -24.03
N HIS A 452 -1.47 -29.86 -23.91
CA HIS A 452 -0.45 -28.94 -23.42
C HIS A 452 -0.75 -28.60 -21.95
N TYR A 453 0.26 -28.75 -21.10
CA TYR A 453 0.18 -28.41 -19.68
C TYR A 453 1.20 -27.34 -19.34
N LEU A 454 0.73 -26.30 -18.66
CA LEU A 454 1.54 -25.39 -17.85
C LEU A 454 1.38 -25.81 -16.39
N ALA A 455 2.40 -26.43 -15.81
CA ALA A 455 2.28 -27.06 -14.49
C ALA A 455 3.63 -27.19 -13.77
N SER A 456 3.57 -27.28 -12.44
CA SER A 456 4.71 -27.73 -11.62
C SER A 456 5.08 -29.18 -11.96
N PRO A 457 6.32 -29.64 -11.69
CA PRO A 457 6.69 -31.05 -11.88
C PRO A 457 5.75 -32.03 -11.14
N GLN A 458 5.36 -31.70 -9.91
CA GLN A 458 4.49 -32.52 -9.08
C GLN A 458 3.08 -32.63 -9.67
N ASP A 459 2.52 -31.50 -10.11
CA ASP A 459 1.21 -31.48 -10.76
C ASP A 459 1.26 -32.19 -12.11
N MET A 460 2.32 -31.98 -12.89
CA MET A 460 2.46 -32.60 -14.20
C MET A 460 2.55 -34.12 -14.09
N LYS A 461 3.31 -34.65 -13.14
CA LYS A 461 3.38 -36.09 -12.86
C LYS A 461 1.98 -36.66 -12.56
N ALA A 462 1.22 -36.01 -11.67
CA ALA A 462 -0.13 -36.43 -11.34
C ALA A 462 -1.09 -36.35 -12.54
N ARG A 463 -1.01 -35.27 -13.32
CA ARG A 463 -1.85 -35.01 -14.51
C ARG A 463 -1.60 -36.01 -15.63
N ALA A 464 -0.33 -36.28 -15.96
CA ALA A 464 0.04 -37.23 -17.00
C ALA A 464 -0.47 -38.65 -16.68
N LEU A 465 -0.22 -39.14 -15.46
CA LEU A 465 -0.66 -40.47 -15.04
C LEU A 465 -2.19 -40.58 -15.02
N THR A 466 -2.88 -39.56 -14.51
CA THR A 466 -4.34 -39.53 -14.46
C THR A 466 -4.96 -39.48 -15.86
N LEU A 467 -4.39 -38.69 -16.79
CA LEU A 467 -4.84 -38.62 -18.18
C LEU A 467 -4.79 -39.99 -18.85
N LEU A 468 -3.66 -40.68 -18.74
CA LEU A 468 -3.44 -41.97 -19.38
C LEU A 468 -4.38 -43.03 -18.80
N ALA A 469 -4.53 -43.07 -17.47
CA ALA A 469 -5.45 -43.99 -16.80
C ALA A 469 -6.91 -43.76 -17.21
N LEU A 470 -7.36 -42.50 -17.29
CA LEU A 470 -8.73 -42.18 -17.73
C LEU A 470 -8.98 -42.60 -19.18
N ARG A 471 -8.01 -42.37 -20.08
CA ARG A 471 -8.14 -42.78 -21.48
C ARG A 471 -8.18 -44.30 -21.63
N GLU A 472 -7.38 -45.01 -20.86
CA GLU A 472 -7.39 -46.48 -20.82
C GLU A 472 -8.74 -47.01 -20.31
N GLN A 473 -9.27 -46.45 -19.23
CA GLN A 473 -10.58 -46.82 -18.67
C GLN A 473 -11.74 -46.61 -19.65
N GLU A 474 -11.70 -45.52 -20.43
CA GLU A 474 -12.73 -45.20 -21.43
C GLU A 474 -12.46 -45.87 -22.80
N GLY A 475 -11.45 -46.75 -22.90
CA GLY A 475 -11.15 -47.51 -24.11
C GLY A 475 -10.65 -46.66 -25.28
N ILE A 476 -10.07 -45.49 -25.02
CA ILE A 476 -9.60 -44.56 -26.05
C ILE A 476 -8.23 -45.03 -26.57
N PRO A 477 -8.10 -45.36 -27.85
CA PRO A 477 -6.87 -45.91 -28.39
C PRO A 477 -5.76 -44.86 -28.52
N GLY A 478 -4.52 -45.30 -28.31
CA GLY A 478 -3.32 -44.51 -28.56
C GLY A 478 -2.97 -43.50 -27.46
N ARG A 479 -1.67 -43.33 -27.24
CA ARG A 479 -1.11 -42.29 -26.36
C ARG A 479 -1.23 -40.93 -27.06
N PRO A 480 -1.83 -39.91 -26.41
CA PRO A 480 -1.84 -38.56 -26.96
C PRO A 480 -0.45 -37.92 -26.84
N LEU A 481 -0.17 -36.92 -27.65
CA LEU A 481 1.02 -36.08 -27.48
C LEU A 481 0.87 -35.23 -26.21
N ILE A 482 1.78 -35.37 -25.25
CA ILE A 482 1.80 -34.57 -24.02
C ILE A 482 2.96 -33.56 -24.12
N ILE A 483 2.62 -32.28 -24.20
CA ILE A 483 3.56 -31.17 -24.22
C ILE A 483 3.54 -30.52 -22.83
N TRP A 484 4.71 -30.39 -22.21
CA TRP A 484 4.83 -29.79 -20.88
C TRP A 484 5.73 -28.56 -20.89
N GLU A 485 5.10 -27.43 -20.54
CA GLU A 485 5.74 -26.19 -20.15
C GLU A 485 5.80 -26.11 -18.62
N PRO A 486 6.98 -26.00 -18.00
CA PRO A 486 7.08 -25.88 -16.55
C PRO A 486 6.51 -24.54 -16.09
N ALA A 487 5.76 -24.54 -14.98
CA ALA A 487 5.24 -23.30 -14.42
C ALA A 487 6.40 -22.41 -13.93
N PRO A 488 6.44 -21.10 -14.26
CA PRO A 488 7.57 -20.23 -13.94
C PRO A 488 7.98 -20.27 -12.45
N LEU A 489 7.02 -20.18 -11.53
CA LEU A 489 7.28 -20.21 -10.08
C LEU A 489 7.83 -21.54 -9.57
N SER A 490 7.70 -22.63 -10.34
CA SER A 490 8.24 -23.94 -10.00
C SER A 490 9.67 -24.16 -10.51
N CYS A 491 10.17 -23.28 -11.38
CA CYS A 491 11.50 -23.37 -11.97
C CYS A 491 12.57 -22.89 -10.98
N LYS A 492 12.93 -23.77 -10.03
CA LYS A 492 13.88 -23.50 -8.95
C LYS A 492 14.80 -24.71 -8.74
N PRO A 493 16.03 -24.53 -8.19
CA PRO A 493 16.95 -25.64 -7.97
C PRO A 493 16.37 -26.78 -7.12
N GLU A 494 15.54 -26.45 -6.13
CA GLU A 494 14.82 -27.41 -5.28
C GLU A 494 13.89 -28.36 -6.05
N ASN A 495 13.37 -27.94 -7.21
CA ASN A 495 12.46 -28.73 -8.04
C ASN A 495 13.16 -29.47 -9.19
N LEU A 496 14.47 -29.26 -9.39
CA LEU A 496 15.20 -29.85 -10.53
C LEU A 496 15.09 -31.38 -10.56
N ALA A 497 15.28 -32.05 -9.42
CA ALA A 497 15.21 -33.51 -9.34
C ALA A 497 13.82 -34.03 -9.75
N ALA A 498 12.75 -33.42 -9.20
CA ALA A 498 11.38 -33.77 -9.57
C ALA A 498 11.09 -33.50 -11.06
N CYS A 499 11.66 -32.43 -11.61
CA CYS A 499 11.54 -32.10 -13.03
C CYS A 499 12.21 -33.16 -13.92
N LEU A 500 13.45 -33.55 -13.61
CA LEU A 500 14.20 -34.58 -14.36
C LEU A 500 13.52 -35.96 -14.34
N GLU A 501 12.81 -36.30 -13.27
CA GLU A 501 11.97 -37.51 -13.23
C GLU A 501 10.70 -37.37 -14.07
N THR A 502 10.07 -36.21 -14.03
CA THR A 502 8.75 -35.98 -14.64
C THR A 502 8.83 -35.90 -16.17
N VAL A 503 9.96 -35.44 -16.73
CA VAL A 503 10.13 -35.34 -18.19
C VAL A 503 10.01 -36.69 -18.92
N ALA A 504 10.22 -37.81 -18.24
CA ALA A 504 10.01 -39.15 -18.82
C ALA A 504 8.52 -39.47 -19.10
N LEU A 505 7.60 -38.71 -18.52
CA LEU A 505 6.15 -38.92 -18.66
C LEU A 505 5.53 -38.09 -19.78
N VAL A 506 6.29 -37.19 -20.40
CA VAL A 506 5.81 -36.21 -21.40
C VAL A 506 6.60 -36.33 -22.69
N ASP A 507 5.96 -36.11 -23.83
CA ASP A 507 6.57 -36.32 -25.15
C ASP A 507 7.44 -35.12 -25.57
N VAL A 508 7.08 -33.91 -25.10
CA VAL A 508 7.86 -32.68 -25.33
C VAL A 508 8.00 -31.90 -24.04
N PHE A 509 9.24 -31.62 -23.62
CA PHE A 509 9.55 -30.70 -22.54
C PHE A 509 9.97 -29.34 -23.13
N THR A 510 9.26 -28.26 -22.77
CA THR A 510 9.40 -26.98 -23.46
C THR A 510 9.47 -25.76 -22.52
N PRO A 511 10.54 -25.65 -21.72
CA PRO A 511 10.79 -24.46 -20.93
C PRO A 511 11.12 -23.27 -21.85
N ASN A 512 10.88 -22.06 -21.36
CA ASN A 512 11.60 -20.91 -21.87
C ASN A 512 13.04 -20.91 -21.31
N HIS A 513 13.95 -20.18 -21.96
CA HIS A 513 15.37 -20.16 -21.57
C HIS A 513 15.63 -19.61 -20.15
N LEU A 514 14.78 -18.72 -19.62
CA LEU A 514 14.87 -18.22 -18.24
C LEU A 514 14.46 -19.31 -17.23
N GLU A 515 13.31 -19.95 -17.50
CA GLU A 515 12.82 -21.10 -16.73
C GLU A 515 13.86 -22.22 -16.69
N LEU A 516 14.49 -22.51 -17.83
CA LEU A 516 15.53 -23.53 -17.94
C LEU A 516 16.73 -23.20 -17.05
N THR A 517 17.23 -21.96 -17.10
CA THR A 517 18.38 -21.53 -16.29
C THR A 517 18.05 -21.53 -14.80
N ALA A 518 16.84 -21.11 -14.42
CA ALA A 518 16.40 -21.01 -13.03
C ALA A 518 16.40 -22.37 -12.28
N PHE A 519 16.33 -23.50 -12.98
CA PHE A 519 16.53 -24.82 -12.36
C PHE A 519 17.96 -25.09 -11.88
N PHE A 520 18.96 -24.29 -12.27
CA PHE A 520 20.38 -24.60 -12.07
C PHE A 520 21.23 -23.50 -11.41
N GLU A 521 20.68 -22.33 -11.07
CA GLU A 521 21.45 -21.23 -10.48
C GLU A 521 21.99 -21.61 -9.08
N ASN A 522 23.29 -21.56 -8.73
CA ASN A 522 24.39 -20.57 -8.79
C ASN A 522 24.94 -20.01 -10.14
N SER A 523 24.18 -19.29 -10.96
CA SER A 523 24.77 -18.54 -12.09
C SER A 523 24.17 -17.13 -12.16
N PRO A 524 24.96 -16.04 -12.06
CA PRO A 524 24.43 -14.69 -11.84
C PRO A 524 23.96 -13.96 -13.12
N VAL A 525 23.57 -14.67 -14.17
CA VAL A 525 23.05 -14.04 -15.39
C VAL A 525 22.06 -14.99 -16.04
N ALA A 526 20.83 -14.51 -16.27
CA ALA A 526 19.87 -15.07 -17.22
C ALA A 526 20.56 -15.16 -18.60
N SER A 527 21.26 -16.25 -18.88
CA SER A 527 22.15 -16.28 -20.03
C SER A 527 21.33 -16.37 -21.31
N SER A 528 21.32 -15.30 -22.10
CA SER A 528 20.95 -15.34 -23.53
C SER A 528 21.98 -16.12 -24.37
N ASN A 529 22.98 -16.73 -23.73
CA ASN A 529 24.03 -17.52 -24.36
C ASN A 529 23.46 -18.85 -24.88
N ARG A 530 23.44 -19.00 -26.21
CA ARG A 530 22.97 -20.21 -26.90
C ARG A 530 23.69 -21.47 -26.46
N SER A 531 25.01 -21.43 -26.26
CA SER A 531 25.78 -22.62 -25.86
C SER A 531 25.41 -23.11 -24.45
N GLU A 532 25.04 -22.20 -23.55
CA GLU A 532 24.59 -22.58 -22.21
C GLU A 532 23.18 -23.17 -22.26
N ILE A 533 22.29 -22.56 -23.05
CA ILE A 533 20.93 -23.09 -23.30
C ILE A 533 21.00 -24.51 -23.88
N GLU A 534 21.86 -24.76 -24.86
CA GLU A 534 22.11 -26.08 -25.44
C GLU A 534 22.59 -27.10 -24.40
N ARG A 535 23.54 -26.69 -23.55
CA ARG A 535 24.10 -27.52 -22.48
C ARG A 535 23.04 -27.91 -21.46
N LEU A 536 22.24 -26.95 -21.01
CA LEU A 536 21.16 -27.17 -20.05
C LEU A 536 20.03 -28.03 -20.64
N GLY A 537 19.64 -27.77 -21.89
CA GLY A 537 18.68 -28.59 -22.64
C GLY A 537 19.11 -30.04 -22.77
N SER A 538 20.40 -30.27 -23.08
CA SER A 538 20.98 -31.60 -23.22
C SER A 538 20.92 -32.41 -21.92
N ARG A 539 20.98 -31.76 -20.75
CA ARG A 539 20.81 -32.43 -19.46
C ARG A 539 19.43 -33.03 -19.29
N PHE A 540 18.38 -32.31 -19.69
CA PHE A 540 17.01 -32.82 -19.67
C PHE A 540 16.81 -33.93 -20.69
N LEU A 541 17.32 -33.76 -21.92
CA LEU A 541 17.18 -34.82 -22.93
C LEU A 541 17.83 -36.13 -22.45
N THR A 542 19.04 -36.03 -21.88
CA THR A 542 19.81 -37.19 -21.38
C THR A 542 19.17 -37.82 -20.14
N SER A 543 18.33 -37.10 -19.38
CA SER A 543 17.57 -37.70 -18.27
C SER A 543 16.39 -38.56 -18.73
N GLY A 544 16.14 -38.64 -20.04
CA GLY A 544 15.16 -39.54 -20.64
C GLY A 544 13.80 -38.91 -20.90
N VAL A 545 13.76 -37.73 -21.55
CA VAL A 545 12.49 -37.09 -21.95
C VAL A 545 11.69 -38.03 -22.86
N GLY A 546 10.39 -38.18 -22.58
CA GLY A 546 9.48 -39.02 -23.34
C GLY A 546 9.47 -40.50 -22.98
N PRO A 547 8.42 -41.23 -23.40
CA PRO A 547 8.38 -42.69 -23.27
C PRO A 547 9.61 -43.33 -23.90
N GLU A 548 10.28 -44.22 -23.17
CA GLU A 548 11.53 -44.87 -23.59
C GLU A 548 12.69 -43.89 -23.91
N GLY A 549 12.61 -42.63 -23.46
CA GLY A 549 13.60 -41.60 -23.74
C GLY A 549 13.57 -41.08 -25.19
N LYS A 550 12.45 -41.25 -25.92
CA LYS A 550 12.32 -40.86 -27.34
C LYS A 550 11.67 -39.49 -27.57
N GLY A 551 11.50 -38.69 -26.53
CA GLY A 551 10.88 -37.37 -26.59
C GLY A 551 11.79 -36.28 -27.15
N ALA A 552 11.33 -35.04 -27.01
CA ALA A 552 12.05 -33.85 -27.47
C ALA A 552 12.12 -32.76 -26.39
N VAL A 553 13.21 -31.99 -26.42
CA VAL A 553 13.36 -30.76 -25.67
C VAL A 553 13.25 -29.59 -26.65
N VAL A 554 12.33 -28.66 -26.41
CA VAL A 554 12.11 -27.48 -27.26
C VAL A 554 12.19 -26.23 -26.41
N ILE A 555 13.32 -25.52 -26.45
CA ILE A 555 13.53 -24.36 -25.58
C ILE A 555 13.10 -23.09 -26.29
N ARG A 556 12.16 -22.36 -25.69
CA ARG A 556 11.67 -21.07 -26.21
C ARG A 556 12.61 -19.95 -25.73
N ALA A 557 13.30 -19.30 -26.66
CA ALA A 557 14.40 -18.38 -26.37
C ALA A 557 14.13 -16.93 -26.79
N GLY A 558 12.86 -16.52 -26.89
CA GLY A 558 12.46 -15.14 -27.20
C GLY A 558 13.09 -14.64 -28.51
N GLU A 559 13.86 -13.56 -28.43
CA GLU A 559 14.62 -12.98 -29.56
C GLU A 559 15.65 -13.93 -30.19
N ASN A 560 16.05 -14.99 -29.49
CA ASN A 560 16.93 -16.03 -30.04
C ASN A 560 16.16 -17.11 -30.81
N GLY A 561 14.82 -17.05 -30.83
CA GLY A 561 13.96 -18.02 -31.48
C GLY A 561 13.71 -19.23 -30.60
N CYS A 562 13.95 -20.45 -31.10
CA CYS A 562 13.85 -21.67 -30.31
C CYS A 562 14.95 -22.68 -30.65
N PHE A 563 15.34 -23.46 -29.65
CA PHE A 563 16.26 -24.58 -29.81
C PHE A 563 15.51 -25.91 -29.73
N VAL A 564 15.70 -26.78 -30.72
CA VAL A 564 15.02 -28.06 -30.82
C VAL A 564 16.04 -29.19 -30.71
N GLN A 565 15.79 -30.15 -29.82
CA GLN A 565 16.68 -31.28 -29.55
C GLN A 565 15.90 -32.58 -29.35
N SER A 566 16.36 -33.67 -29.97
CA SER A 566 15.90 -35.04 -29.72
C SER A 566 17.01 -36.03 -30.14
N HIS A 567 16.96 -37.27 -29.66
CA HIS A 567 17.94 -38.31 -30.03
C HIS A 567 17.87 -38.71 -31.52
N ASN A 568 16.76 -38.42 -32.21
CA ASN A 568 16.50 -38.87 -33.58
C ASN A 568 16.80 -37.82 -34.65
N ILE A 569 17.21 -36.61 -34.27
CA ILE A 569 17.53 -35.52 -35.19
C ILE A 569 18.84 -34.84 -34.81
N THR A 570 19.44 -34.11 -35.74
CA THR A 570 20.47 -33.13 -35.41
C THR A 570 19.81 -31.94 -34.71
N SER A 571 20.30 -31.60 -33.51
CA SER A 571 19.83 -30.45 -32.76
C SER A 571 19.98 -29.16 -33.58
N GLN A 572 18.98 -28.28 -33.57
CA GLN A 572 18.97 -27.10 -34.42
C GLN A 572 18.34 -25.90 -33.71
N TRP A 573 18.92 -24.73 -33.95
CA TRP A 573 18.30 -23.44 -33.65
C TRP A 573 17.43 -23.01 -34.82
N LEU A 574 16.19 -22.65 -34.52
CA LEU A 574 15.33 -21.91 -35.43
C LEU A 574 15.29 -20.45 -34.96
N PRO A 575 15.55 -19.48 -35.85
CA PRO A 575 15.47 -18.06 -35.51
C PRO A 575 14.02 -17.66 -35.18
N PRO A 576 13.80 -16.53 -34.50
CA PRO A 576 12.46 -15.96 -34.38
C PRO A 576 11.90 -15.63 -35.77
N PHE A 577 10.58 -15.49 -35.88
CA PHE A 577 9.98 -15.07 -37.16
C PHE A 577 10.46 -13.68 -37.58
N TYR A 578 10.49 -12.75 -36.63
CA TYR A 578 11.05 -11.40 -36.77
C TYR A 578 12.50 -11.40 -36.27
N THR A 579 13.44 -11.22 -37.19
CA THR A 579 14.88 -11.16 -36.89
C THR A 579 15.40 -9.72 -36.91
N ALA A 580 16.48 -9.45 -36.17
CA ALA A 580 17.01 -8.09 -36.00
C ALA A 580 17.42 -7.40 -37.33
N ASP A 581 17.66 -8.16 -38.39
CA ASP A 581 17.99 -7.70 -39.73
C ASP A 581 16.76 -7.37 -40.61
N MET A 582 15.53 -7.55 -40.10
CA MET A 582 14.29 -7.29 -40.87
C MET A 582 13.84 -5.82 -40.91
N GLY A 583 14.65 -4.88 -40.41
CA GLY A 583 14.40 -3.44 -40.54
C GLY A 583 13.02 -3.01 -40.05
N GLU A 584 12.21 -2.40 -40.93
CA GLU A 584 10.85 -1.92 -40.62
C GLU A 584 9.87 -3.04 -40.19
N GLU A 585 10.13 -4.32 -40.48
CA GLU A 585 9.26 -5.38 -39.97
C GLU A 585 9.50 -5.69 -38.48
N GLN A 586 10.66 -5.32 -37.92
CA GLN A 586 10.94 -5.49 -36.49
C GLN A 586 10.04 -4.58 -35.63
N SER A 587 9.62 -3.42 -36.16
CA SER A 587 8.68 -2.54 -35.46
C SER A 587 7.26 -3.10 -35.36
N LYS A 588 7.00 -4.26 -35.96
CA LYS A 588 5.76 -5.01 -35.75
C LYS A 588 5.75 -5.78 -34.44
N VAL A 589 6.88 -5.94 -33.74
CA VAL A 589 6.86 -6.56 -32.39
C VAL A 589 6.39 -5.53 -31.37
N VAL A 590 5.16 -5.69 -30.87
CA VAL A 590 4.49 -4.79 -29.94
C VAL A 590 4.46 -5.36 -28.52
N ASP A 591 4.06 -6.63 -28.35
CA ASP A 591 3.87 -7.25 -27.03
C ASP A 591 4.31 -8.74 -27.05
N PRO A 592 5.27 -9.17 -26.23
CA PRO A 592 5.66 -10.58 -26.14
C PRO A 592 4.64 -11.47 -25.40
N THR A 593 3.63 -10.88 -24.75
CA THR A 593 2.66 -11.61 -23.92
C THR A 593 1.86 -12.61 -24.76
N GLY A 594 1.80 -13.86 -24.30
CA GLY A 594 1.04 -14.91 -24.98
C GLY A 594 1.74 -15.56 -26.18
N ALA A 595 2.86 -15.01 -26.67
CA ALA A 595 3.61 -15.58 -27.80
C ALA A 595 4.08 -17.02 -27.54
N GLY A 596 4.48 -17.33 -26.30
CA GLY A 596 4.84 -18.69 -25.88
C GLY A 596 3.66 -19.68 -25.95
N ASN A 597 2.47 -19.27 -25.53
CA ASN A 597 1.26 -20.10 -25.63
C ASN A 597 0.85 -20.31 -27.09
N ALA A 598 0.92 -19.25 -27.91
CA ALA A 598 0.68 -19.34 -29.34
C ALA A 598 1.70 -20.28 -30.02
N PHE A 599 2.97 -20.22 -29.63
CA PHE A 599 4.00 -21.17 -30.08
C PHE A 599 3.59 -22.61 -29.81
N LEU A 600 3.13 -22.92 -28.59
CA LEU A 600 2.79 -24.29 -28.20
C LEU A 600 1.52 -24.79 -28.90
N GLY A 601 0.54 -23.91 -29.13
CA GLY A 601 -0.62 -24.20 -29.97
C GLY A 601 -0.24 -24.51 -31.42
N GLY A 602 0.61 -23.66 -32.02
CA GLY A 602 1.14 -23.89 -33.37
C GLY A 602 1.96 -25.17 -33.47
N TYR A 603 2.84 -25.42 -32.50
CA TYR A 603 3.66 -26.62 -32.40
C TYR A 603 2.80 -27.89 -32.34
N ALA A 604 1.76 -27.91 -31.51
CA ALA A 604 0.84 -29.03 -31.40
C ALA A 604 0.20 -29.39 -32.75
N ILE A 605 -0.26 -28.39 -33.50
CA ILE A 605 -0.85 -28.58 -34.83
C ILE A 605 0.19 -29.04 -35.84
N GLY A 606 1.37 -28.41 -35.86
CA GLY A 606 2.46 -28.79 -36.76
C GLY A 606 2.91 -30.24 -36.54
N HIS A 607 3.04 -30.67 -35.28
CA HIS A 607 3.39 -32.05 -34.93
C HIS A 607 2.37 -33.05 -35.48
N LEU A 608 1.07 -32.75 -35.40
CA LEU A 608 0.02 -33.62 -35.94
C LEU A 608 -0.02 -33.64 -37.47
N GLN A 609 0.13 -32.48 -38.11
CA GLN A 609 0.06 -32.38 -39.58
C GLN A 609 1.30 -32.97 -40.26
N ARG A 610 2.46 -32.93 -39.60
CA ARG A 610 3.76 -33.35 -40.15
C ARG A 610 4.23 -34.70 -39.60
N MET A 611 3.29 -35.55 -39.19
CA MET A 611 3.56 -36.92 -38.73
C MET A 611 4.66 -37.02 -37.66
N GLY A 612 4.73 -36.04 -36.75
CA GLY A 612 5.71 -36.00 -35.67
C GLY A 612 7.06 -35.37 -36.00
N ASN A 613 7.21 -34.69 -37.15
CA ASN A 613 8.42 -33.89 -37.42
C ASN A 613 8.49 -32.68 -36.47
N ILE A 614 9.35 -32.77 -35.46
CA ILE A 614 9.50 -31.76 -34.40
C ILE A 614 10.11 -30.44 -34.88
N LEU A 615 10.94 -30.45 -35.94
CA LEU A 615 11.51 -29.22 -36.52
C LEU A 615 10.44 -28.46 -37.29
N GLU A 616 9.66 -29.14 -38.12
CA GLU A 616 8.53 -28.51 -38.80
C GLU A 616 7.47 -28.06 -37.79
N ALA A 617 7.22 -28.82 -36.71
CA ALA A 617 6.34 -28.40 -35.63
C ALA A 617 6.81 -27.09 -34.98
N ALA A 618 8.10 -26.96 -34.70
CA ALA A 618 8.66 -25.72 -34.17
C ALA A 618 8.54 -24.54 -35.15
N CYS A 619 8.59 -24.76 -36.47
CA CYS A 619 8.27 -23.73 -37.46
C CYS A 619 6.81 -23.25 -37.37
N TYR A 620 5.86 -24.17 -37.19
CA TYR A 620 4.46 -23.79 -36.95
C TYR A 620 4.32 -22.98 -35.65
N GLY A 621 5.05 -23.36 -34.60
CA GLY A 621 5.10 -22.61 -33.35
C GLY A 621 5.62 -21.19 -33.54
N SER A 622 6.77 -21.01 -34.19
CA SER A 622 7.35 -19.69 -34.46
C SER A 622 6.42 -18.79 -35.27
N VAL A 623 5.70 -19.36 -36.24
CA VAL A 623 4.72 -18.62 -37.05
C VAL A 623 3.49 -18.24 -36.23
N ALA A 624 2.95 -19.14 -35.42
CA ALA A 624 1.83 -18.82 -34.54
C ALA A 624 2.18 -17.72 -33.53
N ALA A 625 3.38 -17.80 -32.92
CA ALA A 625 3.90 -16.77 -32.02
C ALA A 625 4.01 -15.41 -32.71
N SER A 626 4.41 -15.37 -33.99
CA SER A 626 4.57 -14.12 -34.73
C SER A 626 3.30 -13.25 -34.81
N PHE A 627 2.11 -13.86 -34.81
CA PHE A 627 0.85 -13.11 -34.81
C PHE A 627 0.53 -12.52 -33.45
N ALA A 628 0.82 -13.25 -32.36
CA ALA A 628 0.63 -12.77 -30.99
C ALA A 628 1.57 -11.60 -30.66
N LEU A 629 2.76 -11.55 -31.29
CA LEU A 629 3.72 -10.47 -31.09
C LEU A 629 3.26 -9.11 -31.63
N GLU A 630 2.29 -9.07 -32.54
CA GLU A 630 1.97 -7.86 -33.33
C GLU A 630 1.05 -6.86 -32.63
N GLN A 631 0.49 -7.22 -31.47
CA GLN A 631 -0.48 -6.40 -30.76
C GLN A 631 -0.60 -6.81 -29.29
N VAL A 632 -1.14 -5.90 -28.47
CA VAL A 632 -1.59 -6.25 -27.12
C VAL A 632 -2.90 -7.03 -27.21
N GLY A 633 -2.92 -8.23 -26.65
CA GLY A 633 -4.10 -9.10 -26.63
C GLY A 633 -4.16 -10.11 -27.79
N MET A 634 -5.36 -10.64 -28.06
CA MET A 634 -5.53 -11.73 -29.04
C MET A 634 -5.44 -11.21 -30.48
N PRO A 635 -4.73 -11.91 -31.39
CA PRO A 635 -4.68 -11.58 -32.82
C PRO A 635 -6.06 -11.45 -33.47
N GLU A 636 -6.21 -10.50 -34.40
CA GLU A 636 -7.49 -10.25 -35.08
C GLU A 636 -7.72 -11.26 -36.19
N LYS A 637 -8.79 -12.05 -36.05
CA LYS A 637 -9.22 -12.99 -37.09
C LYS A 637 -10.14 -12.31 -38.10
N SER A 638 -9.78 -12.39 -39.38
CA SER A 638 -10.59 -11.97 -40.52
C SER A 638 -10.59 -13.04 -41.62
N ASN A 639 -11.40 -12.86 -42.67
CA ASN A 639 -11.43 -13.76 -43.81
C ASN A 639 -11.34 -12.96 -45.12
N GLU A 640 -10.52 -13.44 -46.06
CA GLU A 640 -10.51 -12.96 -47.44
C GLU A 640 -10.96 -14.11 -48.36
N GLY A 641 -12.25 -14.10 -48.72
CA GLY A 641 -12.87 -15.23 -49.40
C GLY A 641 -12.95 -16.48 -48.51
N TYR A 642 -12.23 -17.54 -48.89
CA TYR A 642 -12.11 -18.79 -48.11
C TYR A 642 -10.81 -18.86 -47.30
N GLU A 643 -9.93 -17.86 -47.40
CA GLU A 643 -8.66 -17.83 -46.68
C GLU A 643 -8.84 -17.14 -45.32
N GLU A 644 -8.46 -17.84 -44.25
CA GLU A 644 -8.44 -17.29 -42.89
C GLU A 644 -7.19 -16.43 -42.70
N LEU A 645 -7.38 -15.20 -42.25
CA LEU A 645 -6.33 -14.24 -42.01
C LEU A 645 -6.25 -13.89 -40.51
N TRP A 646 -5.02 -13.72 -40.03
CA TRP A 646 -4.71 -13.27 -38.69
C TRP A 646 -3.87 -12.00 -38.80
N ASN A 647 -4.33 -10.90 -38.23
CA ASN A 647 -3.77 -9.56 -38.41
C ASN A 647 -3.59 -9.21 -39.90
N GLY A 648 -4.56 -9.62 -40.73
CA GLY A 648 -4.53 -9.43 -42.19
C GLY A 648 -3.54 -10.32 -42.95
N ALA A 649 -2.86 -11.27 -42.30
CA ALA A 649 -1.91 -12.17 -42.95
C ALA A 649 -2.34 -13.65 -42.89
N SER A 650 -2.07 -14.37 -43.98
CA SER A 650 -2.34 -15.80 -44.10
C SER A 650 -1.33 -16.64 -43.33
N VAL A 651 -1.81 -17.54 -42.48
CA VAL A 651 -0.97 -18.48 -41.71
C VAL A 651 -0.16 -19.37 -42.64
N SER A 652 -0.78 -19.91 -43.70
CA SER A 652 -0.11 -20.80 -44.66
C SER A 652 0.97 -20.07 -45.46
N ARG A 653 0.73 -18.80 -45.84
CA ARG A 653 1.73 -18.00 -46.55
C ARG A 653 2.91 -17.66 -45.65
N ARG A 654 2.63 -17.25 -44.41
CA ARG A 654 3.64 -16.92 -43.41
C ARG A 654 4.49 -18.15 -43.03
N LEU A 655 3.85 -19.32 -42.94
CA LEU A 655 4.54 -20.58 -42.72
C LEU A 655 5.45 -20.96 -43.87
N HIS A 656 4.99 -20.89 -45.13
CA HIS A 656 5.85 -21.14 -46.28
C HIS A 656 7.05 -20.19 -46.31
N GLN A 657 6.84 -18.90 -46.05
CA GLN A 657 7.91 -17.92 -45.98
C GLN A 657 8.92 -18.25 -44.87
N PHE A 658 8.46 -18.68 -43.70
CA PHE A 658 9.34 -19.06 -42.60
C PHE A 658 10.12 -20.35 -42.92
N MET A 659 9.45 -21.40 -43.40
CA MET A 659 10.09 -22.67 -43.75
C MET A 659 11.08 -22.53 -44.91
N ALA A 660 10.79 -21.68 -45.89
CA ALA A 660 11.72 -21.35 -46.98
C ALA A 660 13.02 -20.73 -46.45
N ARG A 661 12.92 -19.82 -45.45
CA ARG A 661 14.09 -19.22 -44.79
C ARG A 661 14.93 -20.22 -44.02
N GLN A 662 14.35 -21.35 -43.61
CA GLN A 662 15.04 -22.41 -42.87
C GLN A 662 15.55 -23.55 -43.77
N GLU A 663 15.41 -23.43 -45.10
CA GLU A 663 15.75 -24.49 -46.07
C GLU A 663 15.01 -25.82 -45.80
N LEU A 664 13.84 -25.75 -45.16
CA LEU A 664 13.01 -26.92 -44.80
C LEU A 664 11.95 -27.27 -45.86
N LEU A 665 11.98 -26.57 -47.00
CA LEU A 665 11.21 -26.94 -48.19
C LEU A 665 12.11 -27.78 -49.10
N GLN A 666 11.93 -29.10 -49.09
CA GLN A 666 12.43 -30.00 -50.13
C GLN A 666 11.31 -30.43 -51.05
#